data_AF-A0A9E4F1V5-F1
#
_entry.id   AF-A0A9E4F1V5-F1
#
_cell.length_a   1.000
_cell.length_b   1.000
_cell.length_c   1.000
_cell.angle_alpha   90.00
_cell.angle_beta   90.00
_cell.angle_gamma   90.00
#
_symmetry.space_group_name_H-M   'P 1'
#
loop_
_entity.id
_entity.type
_entity.pdbx_description
1 polymer ?
#
loop_
_entity_poly.entity_id
_entity_poly.type
_entity_poly.pdbx_seq_one_letter_code
_entity_poly.pdbx_strand_id
1 'polypeptide(L)'
;MTFGARLRAFYELTKPGIAFYVMLTAGSSAYLGGLGSPDLTFILGVMAGVGLASAGALALNQYIERQADAVMRRTRTRPIPTGRVRPREGAIFGLALLVAGLVWLLLWAGPLPASLTAASAAIYHGVYRPLKSHSYLATFAGSVPGALPMLIGWTASTASFDFPGGSLFAIGYLWQLPHVLGLAWMLREDYSRVGFRLIPQGGARTIGVHMIVATALLIPVSLLPFFAGVTGGVYAAAAVVLGCLFLLRASRAGARLTTGGARKVFRTSLLYHPLLLLFMVLDAAPAPAEASALSQEARPRAREIGLVVGVLEPGAYNAITDVAGVRVGHSTLADGERFNTGVTAIIPHGGNPFESRVPAAIHVGNGFGKLLGVTQVRELGELETPILLTCTLCVWRVADAMVEWMLGQAGMEDVRSINPVVGETNDGGLNDIRERPVTPEMVVEALETASGGAVEEGAVGAGAGTVAFGWKGGIGTSSRVLPESLGGYAVGALVQSNYGGVLSMNGAPVGIETGRYSFSRAIGSSTPGEDADRADNEGENPPDRSKDAGGASAVEAGDGPGDGSVMIVVATDAPLSDRNLERLARRAVMGLARTGSFASNGSGDYVIAFSTAEEVRRLAQAGVREVAELGNGATGALFMAAVEATEEAIYNSLLKARTTSTDTRTVEALPLDETIAILRRYGALGGER
;
A
#
# COMPACT_ATOMS: atom_id res chain seq x y z
N MET A 1 -22.14 12.22 53.08
CA MET A 1 -20.90 12.57 52.37
C MET A 1 -21.18 13.81 51.53
N THR A 2 -20.35 14.85 51.56
CA THR A 2 -20.56 16.05 50.73
C THR A 2 -20.42 15.70 49.25
N PHE A 3 -21.09 16.45 48.36
CA PHE A 3 -21.05 16.20 46.91
C PHE A 3 -19.61 16.14 46.38
N GLY A 4 -18.75 17.08 46.81
CA GLY A 4 -17.32 17.09 46.44
C GLY A 4 -16.52 15.87 46.95
N ALA A 5 -16.81 15.37 48.16
CA ALA A 5 -16.16 14.16 48.67
C ALA A 5 -16.59 12.90 47.90
N ARG A 6 -17.83 12.87 47.41
CA ARG A 6 -18.33 11.78 46.58
C ARG A 6 -17.70 11.80 45.19
N LEU A 7 -17.58 12.97 44.56
CA LEU A 7 -16.91 13.14 43.26
C LEU A 7 -15.43 12.71 43.33
N ARG A 8 -14.73 13.12 44.40
CA ARG A 8 -13.35 12.69 44.67
C ARG A 8 -13.22 11.17 44.80
N ALA A 9 -14.20 10.52 45.43
CA ALA A 9 -14.21 9.07 45.57
C ALA A 9 -14.37 8.35 44.21
N PHE A 10 -15.18 8.88 43.28
CA PHE A 10 -15.27 8.35 41.91
C PHE A 10 -14.00 8.62 41.09
N TYR A 11 -13.41 9.80 41.22
CA TYR A 11 -12.12 10.11 40.59
C TYR A 11 -10.98 9.20 41.10
N GLU A 12 -10.98 8.82 42.38
CA GLU A 12 -10.05 7.82 42.91
C GLU A 12 -10.23 6.42 42.27
N LEU A 13 -11.45 6.07 41.84
CA LEU A 13 -11.72 4.77 41.20
C LEU A 13 -11.06 4.63 39.83
N THR A 14 -10.91 5.72 39.09
CA THR A 14 -10.31 5.71 37.74
C THR A 14 -8.79 5.52 37.77
N LYS A 15 -8.15 5.70 38.94
CA LYS A 15 -6.69 5.70 39.11
C LYS A 15 -6.01 6.64 38.09
N PRO A 16 -6.21 7.96 38.23
CA PRO A 16 -5.84 8.94 37.21
C PRO A 16 -4.37 8.88 36.81
N GLY A 17 -3.45 8.58 37.71
CA GLY A 17 -2.03 8.45 37.36
C GLY A 17 -1.73 7.26 36.42
N ILE A 18 -2.44 6.13 36.57
CA ILE A 18 -2.26 4.97 35.67
C ILE A 18 -2.98 5.24 34.36
N ALA A 19 -4.22 5.72 34.41
CA ALA A 19 -4.98 6.06 33.20
C ALA A 19 -4.23 7.08 32.35
N PHE A 20 -3.73 8.17 32.95
CA PHE A 20 -2.93 9.18 32.26
C PHE A 20 -1.67 8.60 31.60
N TYR A 21 -0.97 7.69 32.29
CA TYR A 21 0.22 7.06 31.72
C TYR A 21 -0.10 6.18 30.51
N VAL A 22 -1.21 5.44 30.58
CA VAL A 22 -1.71 4.63 29.47
C VAL A 22 -2.12 5.51 28.28
N MET A 23 -2.77 6.64 28.54
CA MET A 23 -3.09 7.65 27.52
C MET A 23 -1.83 8.20 26.86
N LEU A 24 -0.81 8.58 27.65
CA LEU A 24 0.45 9.10 27.13
C LEU A 24 1.14 8.08 26.22
N THR A 25 1.14 6.81 26.63
CA THR A 25 1.76 5.72 25.87
C THR A 25 1.04 5.51 24.52
N ALA A 26 -0.29 5.52 24.50
CA ALA A 26 -1.05 5.45 23.26
C ALA A 26 -0.88 6.70 22.38
N GLY A 27 -0.88 7.89 22.99
CA GLY A 27 -0.67 9.16 22.28
C GLY A 27 0.71 9.25 21.62
N SER A 28 1.77 8.89 22.34
CA SER A 28 3.13 8.83 21.77
C SER A 28 3.21 7.85 20.61
N SER A 29 2.54 6.70 20.69
CA SER A 29 2.53 5.74 19.59
C SER A 29 1.67 6.18 18.40
N ALA A 30 0.56 6.87 18.64
CA ALA A 30 -0.27 7.47 17.58
C ALA A 30 0.47 8.59 16.85
N TYR A 31 1.25 9.39 17.59
CA TYR A 31 2.14 10.39 17.02
C TYR A 31 3.17 9.75 16.07
N LEU A 32 3.82 8.66 16.49
CA LEU A 32 4.77 7.94 15.64
C LEU A 32 4.11 7.30 14.41
N GLY A 33 2.88 6.80 14.52
CA GLY A 33 2.16 6.22 13.38
C GLY A 33 1.67 7.25 12.35
N GLY A 34 1.61 8.54 12.72
CA GLY A 34 1.12 9.63 11.86
C GLY A 34 2.23 10.46 11.19
N LEU A 35 3.47 9.95 11.16
CA LEU A 35 4.63 10.67 10.62
C LEU A 35 4.44 10.93 9.12
N GLY A 36 4.08 12.18 8.79
CA GLY A 36 3.74 12.69 7.45
C GLY A 36 2.75 13.87 7.52
N SER A 37 1.80 13.81 8.46
CA SER A 37 0.82 14.88 8.74
C SER A 37 0.16 14.68 10.12
N PRO A 38 0.89 14.84 11.24
CA PRO A 38 0.36 14.51 12.56
C PRO A 38 -0.76 15.50 12.98
N ASP A 39 -2.01 15.06 12.90
CA ASP A 39 -3.14 15.81 13.47
C ASP A 39 -3.17 15.64 14.99
N LEU A 40 -2.78 16.70 15.70
CA LEU A 40 -2.78 16.73 17.16
C LEU A 40 -4.19 16.55 17.73
N THR A 41 -5.22 17.02 17.03
CA THR A 41 -6.63 16.86 17.45
C THR A 41 -7.02 15.40 17.41
N PHE A 42 -6.66 14.70 16.34
CA PHE A 42 -6.84 13.26 16.22
C PHE A 42 -6.16 12.50 17.36
N ILE A 43 -4.88 12.78 17.62
CA ILE A 43 -4.09 12.12 18.67
C ILE A 43 -4.70 12.37 20.06
N LEU A 44 -5.12 13.60 20.35
CA LEU A 44 -5.79 13.93 21.61
C LEU A 44 -7.10 13.16 21.77
N GLY A 45 -7.85 12.95 20.68
CA GLY A 45 -9.04 12.12 20.68
C GLY A 45 -8.75 10.64 20.94
N VAL A 46 -7.68 10.07 20.36
CA VAL A 46 -7.21 8.70 20.68
C VAL A 46 -6.84 8.59 22.15
N MET A 47 -6.07 9.56 22.67
CA MET A 47 -5.71 9.61 24.08
C MET A 47 -6.95 9.65 24.98
N ALA A 48 -7.94 10.50 24.67
CA ALA A 48 -9.17 10.60 25.43
C ALA A 48 -9.95 9.26 25.47
N GLY A 49 -10.12 8.61 24.33
CA GLY A 49 -10.80 7.32 24.22
C GLY A 49 -10.11 6.20 25.00
N VAL A 50 -8.80 6.05 24.82
CA VAL A 50 -7.98 5.07 25.55
C VAL A 50 -7.99 5.36 27.06
N GLY A 51 -7.96 6.62 27.44
CA GLY A 51 -8.03 7.08 28.83
C GLY A 51 -9.34 6.71 29.51
N LEU A 52 -10.46 7.00 28.85
CA LEU A 52 -11.81 6.65 29.32
C LEU A 52 -11.96 5.14 29.47
N ALA A 53 -11.57 4.37 28.46
CA ALA A 53 -11.64 2.92 28.49
C ALA A 53 -10.77 2.33 29.63
N SER A 54 -9.55 2.84 29.79
CA SER A 54 -8.63 2.41 30.85
C SER A 54 -9.13 2.77 32.24
N ALA A 55 -9.69 3.98 32.41
CA ALA A 55 -10.33 4.40 33.66
C ALA A 55 -11.50 3.49 34.04
N GLY A 56 -12.33 3.12 33.05
CA GLY A 56 -13.44 2.16 33.21
C GLY A 56 -12.97 0.78 33.65
N ALA A 57 -11.98 0.21 32.93
CA ALA A 57 -11.38 -1.09 33.28
C ALA A 57 -10.76 -1.08 34.69
N LEU A 58 -10.04 -0.03 35.07
CA LEU A 58 -9.44 0.09 36.40
C LEU A 58 -10.48 0.22 37.52
N ALA A 59 -11.60 0.93 37.27
CA ALA A 59 -12.72 1.03 38.20
C ALA A 59 -13.45 -0.31 38.36
N LEU A 60 -13.73 -1.01 37.26
CA LEU A 60 -14.30 -2.36 37.27
C LEU A 60 -13.42 -3.35 38.03
N ASN A 61 -12.09 -3.26 37.89
CA ASN A 61 -11.18 -4.12 38.64
C ASN A 61 -11.32 -3.94 40.16
N GLN A 62 -11.51 -2.70 40.63
CA GLN A 62 -11.72 -2.44 42.07
C GLN A 62 -13.05 -2.99 42.58
N TYR A 63 -14.09 -3.00 41.74
CA TYR A 63 -15.36 -3.66 42.08
C TYR A 63 -15.22 -5.18 42.18
N ILE A 64 -14.57 -5.78 41.18
CA ILE A 64 -14.36 -7.23 41.09
C ILE A 64 -13.50 -7.73 42.26
N GLU A 65 -12.43 -7.01 42.61
CA GLU A 65 -11.45 -7.43 43.63
C GLU A 65 -11.72 -6.87 45.03
N ARG A 66 -12.89 -6.27 45.26
CA ARG A 66 -13.25 -5.56 46.50
C ARG A 66 -12.98 -6.32 47.80
N GLN A 67 -13.17 -7.64 47.82
CA GLN A 67 -12.95 -8.48 49.00
C GLN A 67 -11.46 -8.61 49.32
N ALA A 68 -10.63 -8.90 48.31
CA ALA A 68 -9.18 -8.94 48.47
C ALA A 68 -8.62 -7.55 48.81
N ASP A 69 -9.16 -6.50 48.18
CA ASP A 69 -8.75 -5.12 48.41
C ASP A 69 -8.99 -4.67 49.86
N ALA A 70 -10.03 -5.17 50.53
CA ALA A 70 -10.33 -4.87 51.94
C ALA A 70 -9.29 -5.43 52.93
N VAL A 71 -8.57 -6.49 52.54
CA VAL A 71 -7.59 -7.19 53.39
C VAL A 71 -6.17 -6.61 53.20
N MET A 72 -5.78 -6.27 51.98
CA MET A 72 -4.42 -5.79 51.68
C MET A 72 -4.16 -4.39 52.27
N ARG A 73 -3.01 -4.20 52.92
CA ARG A 73 -2.67 -2.94 53.61
C ARG A 73 -2.68 -1.74 52.67
N ARG A 74 -2.21 -1.92 51.43
CA ARG A 74 -2.15 -0.89 50.40
C ARG A 74 -3.52 -0.41 49.92
N THR A 75 -4.53 -1.29 49.89
CA THR A 75 -5.78 -1.06 49.13
C THR A 75 -7.02 -0.97 50.00
N ARG A 76 -6.93 -1.33 51.28
CA ARG A 76 -8.05 -1.27 52.23
C ARG A 76 -8.68 0.12 52.37
N THR A 77 -7.96 1.16 51.98
CA THR A 77 -8.44 2.56 51.99
C THR A 77 -9.16 2.97 50.71
N ARG A 78 -9.27 2.10 49.69
CA ARG A 78 -9.95 2.39 48.42
C ARG A 78 -11.43 2.73 48.63
N PRO A 79 -12.06 3.49 47.70
CA PRO A 79 -13.44 3.96 47.86
C PRO A 79 -14.49 2.86 48.08
N ILE A 80 -14.36 1.70 47.43
CA ILE A 80 -15.33 0.59 47.56
C ILE A 80 -15.17 -0.17 48.90
N PRO A 81 -13.96 -0.64 49.29
CA PRO A 81 -13.75 -1.28 50.59
C PRO A 81 -14.10 -0.40 51.80
N THR A 82 -13.88 0.92 51.70
CA THR A 82 -14.19 1.87 52.79
C THR A 82 -15.66 2.28 52.85
N GLY A 83 -16.50 1.79 51.93
CA GLY A 83 -17.92 2.15 51.84
C GLY A 83 -18.19 3.56 51.33
N ARG A 84 -17.15 4.28 50.84
CA ARG A 84 -17.29 5.62 50.26
C ARG A 84 -18.06 5.62 48.94
N VAL A 85 -17.99 4.53 48.19
CA VAL A 85 -18.79 4.27 46.98
C VAL A 85 -19.43 2.89 47.10
N ARG A 86 -20.74 2.78 46.82
CA ARG A 86 -21.43 1.48 46.85
C ARG A 86 -20.89 0.59 45.72
N PRO A 87 -20.74 -0.74 45.93
CA PRO A 87 -20.21 -1.64 44.90
C PRO A 87 -20.96 -1.57 43.55
N ARG A 88 -22.30 -1.51 43.58
CA ARG A 88 -23.13 -1.37 42.37
C ARG A 88 -22.87 -0.06 41.63
N GLU A 89 -22.73 1.05 42.35
CA GLU A 89 -22.42 2.36 41.76
C GLU A 89 -21.04 2.35 41.10
N GLY A 90 -20.04 1.74 41.75
CA GLY A 90 -18.70 1.57 41.17
C GLY A 90 -18.67 0.69 39.93
N ALA A 91 -19.49 -0.38 39.90
CA ALA A 91 -19.61 -1.26 38.74
C ALA A 91 -20.25 -0.56 37.54
N ILE A 92 -21.38 0.13 37.75
CA ILE A 92 -22.08 0.89 36.71
C ILE A 92 -21.17 1.99 36.16
N PHE A 93 -20.51 2.73 37.04
CA PHE A 93 -19.58 3.79 36.65
C PHE A 93 -18.42 3.26 35.81
N GLY A 94 -17.78 2.16 36.23
CA GLY A 94 -16.69 1.55 35.49
C GLY A 94 -17.12 1.00 34.12
N LEU A 95 -18.30 0.36 34.05
CA LEU A 95 -18.85 -0.15 32.79
C LEU A 95 -19.21 0.99 31.83
N ALA A 96 -19.85 2.04 32.34
CA ALA A 96 -20.23 3.20 31.54
C ALA A 96 -19.00 3.89 30.93
N LEU A 97 -17.92 4.09 31.71
CA LEU A 97 -16.66 4.65 31.20
C LEU A 97 -15.99 3.74 30.16
N LEU A 98 -16.00 2.42 30.38
CA LEU A 98 -15.43 1.47 29.43
C LEU A 98 -16.17 1.50 28.10
N VAL A 99 -17.50 1.42 28.13
CA VAL A 99 -18.34 1.50 26.92
C VAL A 99 -18.19 2.85 26.24
N ALA A 100 -18.20 3.96 26.99
CA ALA A 100 -18.01 5.29 26.43
C ALA A 100 -16.64 5.43 25.74
N GLY A 101 -15.57 4.93 26.35
CA GLY A 101 -14.24 4.94 25.73
C GLY A 101 -14.15 4.08 24.46
N LEU A 102 -14.80 2.91 24.45
CA LEU A 102 -14.85 2.04 23.26
C LEU A 102 -15.66 2.64 22.12
N VAL A 103 -16.84 3.21 22.42
CA VAL A 103 -17.66 3.91 21.43
C VAL A 103 -16.93 5.14 20.90
N TRP A 104 -16.26 5.90 21.78
CA TRP A 104 -15.44 7.03 21.36
C TRP A 104 -14.34 6.59 20.39
N LEU A 105 -13.57 5.55 20.71
CA LEU A 105 -12.52 5.05 19.81
C LEU A 105 -13.08 4.50 18.51
N LEU A 106 -14.23 3.83 18.53
CA LEU A 106 -14.87 3.30 17.34
C LEU A 106 -15.25 4.42 16.37
N LEU A 107 -15.82 5.52 16.89
CA LEU A 107 -16.25 6.67 16.09
C LEU A 107 -15.08 7.57 15.67
N TRP A 108 -14.06 7.72 16.53
CA TRP A 108 -12.98 8.67 16.33
C TRP A 108 -11.76 8.08 15.60
N ALA A 109 -11.40 6.82 15.91
CA ALA A 109 -10.18 6.17 15.43
C ALA A 109 -10.43 4.87 14.65
N GLY A 110 -11.68 4.43 14.56
CA GLY A 110 -12.09 3.26 13.78
C GLY A 110 -12.17 1.93 14.55
N PRO A 111 -12.58 0.85 13.86
CA PRO A 111 -12.92 -0.43 14.50
C PRO A 111 -11.70 -1.15 15.08
N LEU A 112 -10.52 -0.98 14.47
CA LEU A 112 -9.32 -1.71 14.87
C LEU A 112 -8.81 -1.28 16.27
N PRO A 113 -8.52 0.01 16.54
CA PRO A 113 -8.12 0.47 17.88
C PRO A 113 -9.17 0.19 18.96
N ALA A 114 -10.46 0.30 18.61
CA ALA A 114 -11.58 -0.02 19.49
C ALA A 114 -11.59 -1.51 19.86
N SER A 115 -11.42 -2.40 18.87
CA SER A 115 -11.35 -3.85 19.10
C SER A 115 -10.16 -4.27 19.95
N LEU A 116 -8.99 -3.66 19.73
CA LEU A 116 -7.79 -3.89 20.55
C LEU A 116 -7.97 -3.40 21.99
N THR A 117 -8.64 -2.27 22.17
CA THR A 117 -8.99 -1.76 23.50
C THR A 117 -9.98 -2.69 24.21
N ALA A 118 -10.98 -3.20 23.50
CA ALA A 118 -11.92 -4.19 24.03
C ALA A 118 -11.20 -5.50 24.40
N ALA A 119 -10.30 -5.98 23.54
CA ALA A 119 -9.46 -7.15 23.79
C ALA A 119 -8.56 -6.94 25.03
N SER A 120 -7.95 -5.76 25.17
CA SER A 120 -7.16 -5.40 26.35
C SER A 120 -7.97 -5.51 27.65
N ALA A 121 -9.18 -4.94 27.67
CA ALA A 121 -10.08 -5.02 28.81
C ALA A 121 -10.54 -6.47 29.09
N ALA A 122 -10.85 -7.25 28.04
CA ALA A 122 -11.25 -8.65 28.15
C ALA A 122 -10.12 -9.53 28.71
N ILE A 123 -8.89 -9.38 28.22
CA ILE A 123 -7.72 -10.11 28.73
C ILE A 123 -7.44 -9.70 30.18
N TYR A 124 -7.53 -8.41 30.50
CA TYR A 124 -7.30 -7.91 31.85
C TYR A 124 -8.28 -8.51 32.87
N HIS A 125 -9.58 -8.52 32.56
CA HIS A 125 -10.61 -8.99 33.48
C HIS A 125 -10.87 -10.51 33.44
N GLY A 126 -10.78 -11.10 32.26
CA GLY A 126 -11.14 -12.50 31.98
C GLY A 126 -9.97 -13.47 32.09
N VAL A 127 -8.73 -13.02 31.86
CA VAL A 127 -7.54 -13.89 31.84
C VAL A 127 -6.62 -13.58 33.01
N TYR A 128 -6.05 -12.37 33.04
CA TYR A 128 -5.07 -11.97 34.07
C TYR A 128 -5.63 -12.07 35.49
N ARG A 129 -6.79 -11.48 35.73
CA ARG A 129 -7.41 -11.41 37.06
C ARG A 129 -7.66 -12.78 37.69
N PRO A 130 -8.29 -13.78 37.04
CA PRO A 130 -8.45 -15.10 37.66
C PRO A 130 -7.12 -15.85 37.80
N LEU A 131 -6.21 -15.72 36.82
CA LEU A 131 -4.91 -16.38 36.86
C LEU A 131 -4.08 -16.00 38.09
N LYS A 132 -4.15 -14.76 38.57
CA LYS A 132 -3.32 -14.28 39.70
C LYS A 132 -3.49 -15.09 41.00
N SER A 133 -4.63 -15.75 41.17
CA SER A 133 -4.92 -16.59 42.36
C SER A 133 -4.48 -18.04 42.16
N HIS A 134 -4.16 -18.44 40.94
CA HIS A 134 -3.87 -19.81 40.55
C HIS A 134 -2.41 -20.02 40.15
N SER A 135 -1.82 -19.07 39.43
CA SER A 135 -0.53 -19.25 38.77
C SER A 135 0.29 -17.96 38.69
N TYR A 136 1.60 -18.13 38.76
CA TYR A 136 2.59 -17.09 38.47
C TYR A 136 2.54 -16.62 37.01
N LEU A 137 1.98 -17.44 36.10
CA LEU A 137 1.76 -17.06 34.69
C LEU A 137 0.91 -15.80 34.52
N ALA A 138 0.13 -15.43 35.55
CA ALA A 138 -0.58 -14.17 35.60
C ALA A 138 0.33 -12.96 35.37
N THR A 139 1.58 -12.97 35.83
CA THR A 139 2.52 -11.87 35.61
C THR A 139 2.75 -11.63 34.11
N PHE A 140 2.91 -12.69 33.33
CA PHE A 140 3.11 -12.60 31.88
C PHE A 140 1.82 -12.22 31.16
N ALA A 141 0.71 -12.89 31.49
CA ALA A 141 -0.60 -12.57 30.90
C ALA A 141 -1.03 -11.12 31.19
N GLY A 142 -0.70 -10.60 32.37
CA GLY A 142 -0.99 -9.22 32.78
C GLY A 142 -0.12 -8.16 32.09
N SER A 143 1.03 -8.54 31.52
CA SER A 143 1.85 -7.62 30.72
C SER A 143 1.24 -7.38 29.33
N VAL A 144 0.39 -8.27 28.81
CA VAL A 144 -0.24 -8.08 27.49
C VAL A 144 -1.18 -6.85 27.48
N PRO A 145 -2.17 -6.72 28.39
CA PRO A 145 -3.01 -5.51 28.45
C PRO A 145 -2.24 -4.22 28.69
N GLY A 146 -1.09 -4.29 29.36
CA GLY A 146 -0.26 -3.12 29.62
C GLY A 146 0.61 -2.70 28.44
N ALA A 147 0.89 -3.60 27.51
CA ALA A 147 1.62 -3.33 26.27
C ALA A 147 0.71 -2.87 25.12
N LEU A 148 -0.55 -3.30 25.12
CA LEU A 148 -1.54 -2.96 24.09
C LEU A 148 -1.76 -1.45 23.86
N PRO A 149 -1.63 -0.53 24.83
CA PRO A 149 -1.76 0.90 24.56
C PRO A 149 -0.83 1.42 23.46
N MET A 150 0.39 0.88 23.35
CA MET A 150 1.27 1.24 22.23
C MET A 150 0.70 0.75 20.90
N LEU A 151 0.26 -0.51 20.83
CA LEU A 151 -0.33 -1.03 19.60
C LEU A 151 -1.65 -0.33 19.21
N ILE A 152 -2.47 0.02 20.20
CA ILE A 152 -3.72 0.79 20.00
C ILE A 152 -3.39 2.17 19.43
N GLY A 153 -2.37 2.84 19.96
CA GLY A 153 -1.92 4.13 19.45
C GLY A 153 -1.43 4.04 18.00
N TRP A 154 -0.54 3.09 17.70
CA TRP A 154 -0.03 2.86 16.35
C TRP A 154 -1.15 2.60 15.33
N THR A 155 -1.99 1.58 15.62
CA THR A 155 -3.09 1.17 14.74
C THR A 155 -4.16 2.26 14.57
N ALA A 156 -4.25 3.23 15.49
CA ALA A 156 -5.14 4.37 15.32
C ALA A 156 -4.71 5.27 14.17
N SER A 157 -3.40 5.42 13.95
CA SER A 157 -2.89 6.27 12.87
C SER A 157 -2.63 5.50 11.57
N THR A 158 -2.33 4.20 11.63
CA THR A 158 -1.96 3.40 10.44
C THR A 158 -3.05 2.47 9.92
N ALA A 159 -4.09 2.20 10.72
CA ALA A 159 -5.12 1.19 10.45
C ALA A 159 -4.58 -0.23 10.15
N SER A 160 -3.32 -0.54 10.48
CA SER A 160 -2.65 -1.78 10.11
C SER A 160 -1.84 -2.40 11.27
N PHE A 161 -1.65 -3.72 11.21
CA PHE A 161 -0.69 -4.43 12.05
C PHE A 161 0.59 -4.70 11.26
N ASP A 162 1.59 -3.87 11.47
CA ASP A 162 2.88 -3.97 10.79
C ASP A 162 4.03 -4.20 11.80
N PHE A 163 5.23 -4.32 11.25
CA PHE A 163 6.44 -4.55 12.04
C PHE A 163 6.75 -3.39 13.03
N PRO A 164 6.70 -2.11 12.64
CA PRO A 164 6.79 -0.99 13.56
C PRO A 164 5.83 -1.08 14.76
N GLY A 165 4.53 -1.27 14.53
CA GLY A 165 3.53 -1.37 15.61
C GLY A 165 3.79 -2.55 16.54
N GLY A 166 4.16 -3.71 15.96
CA GLY A 166 4.56 -4.90 16.72
C GLY A 166 5.80 -4.66 17.59
N SER A 167 6.76 -3.86 17.12
CA SER A 167 7.96 -3.51 17.88
C SER A 167 7.63 -2.67 19.12
N LEU A 168 6.73 -1.70 18.99
CA LEU A 168 6.27 -0.87 20.11
C LEU A 168 5.55 -1.74 21.16
N PHE A 169 4.66 -2.64 20.73
CA PHE A 169 4.05 -3.62 21.64
C PHE A 169 5.09 -4.44 22.40
N ALA A 170 6.11 -4.96 21.71
CA ALA A 170 7.16 -5.77 22.32
C ALA A 170 7.98 -4.99 23.37
N ILE A 171 8.29 -3.72 23.10
CA ILE A 171 8.94 -2.81 24.05
C ILE A 171 8.09 -2.68 25.32
N GLY A 172 6.79 -2.41 25.18
CA GLY A 172 5.87 -2.24 26.31
C GLY A 172 5.76 -3.50 27.14
N TYR A 173 5.66 -4.65 26.48
CA TYR A 173 5.56 -5.96 27.11
C TYR A 173 6.81 -6.29 27.94
N LEU A 174 8.00 -6.15 27.34
CA LEU A 174 9.27 -6.45 27.99
C LEU A 174 9.61 -5.46 29.10
N TRP A 175 9.34 -4.17 28.92
CA TRP A 175 9.55 -3.14 29.95
C TRP A 175 8.69 -3.40 31.20
N GLN A 176 7.45 -3.85 31.01
CA GLN A 176 6.53 -4.05 32.12
C GLN A 176 6.94 -5.20 33.04
N LEU A 177 7.60 -6.24 32.53
CA LEU A 177 8.01 -7.41 33.32
C LEU A 177 8.86 -7.05 34.56
N PRO A 178 10.03 -6.40 34.45
CA PRO A 178 10.82 -6.01 35.62
C PRO A 178 10.06 -5.05 36.56
N HIS A 179 9.16 -4.21 36.03
CA HIS A 179 8.29 -3.35 36.83
C HIS A 179 7.33 -4.15 37.71
N VAL A 180 6.54 -5.06 37.12
CA VAL A 180 5.54 -5.85 37.85
C VAL A 180 6.18 -6.88 38.77
N LEU A 181 7.32 -7.44 38.38
CA LEU A 181 8.09 -8.37 39.21
C LEU A 181 8.68 -7.68 40.44
N GLY A 182 9.19 -6.44 40.28
CA GLY A 182 9.69 -5.64 41.39
C GLY A 182 8.58 -5.30 42.37
N LEU A 183 7.41 -4.92 41.83
CA LEU A 183 6.22 -4.66 42.64
C LEU A 183 5.74 -5.92 43.38
N ALA A 184 5.73 -7.07 42.71
CA ALA A 184 5.32 -8.34 43.30
C ALA A 184 6.22 -8.76 44.47
N TRP A 185 7.53 -8.58 44.34
CA TRP A 185 8.47 -8.83 45.44
C TRP A 185 8.25 -7.91 46.63
N MET A 186 7.98 -6.62 46.37
CA MET A 186 7.71 -5.63 47.41
C MET A 186 6.39 -5.87 48.13
N LEU A 187 5.38 -6.44 47.46
CA LEU A 187 4.04 -6.68 47.98
C LEU A 187 3.76 -8.15 48.34
N ARG A 188 4.78 -9.01 48.35
CA ARG A 188 4.65 -10.46 48.58
C ARG A 188 3.86 -10.81 49.85
N GLU A 189 4.07 -10.06 50.93
CA GLU A 189 3.37 -10.27 52.20
C GLU A 189 1.88 -9.93 52.08
N ASP A 190 1.54 -8.82 51.40
CA ASP A 190 0.14 -8.44 51.16
C ASP A 190 -0.55 -9.45 50.22
N TYR A 191 0.15 -9.94 49.18
CA TYR A 191 -0.38 -10.94 48.26
C TYR A 191 -0.64 -12.30 48.92
N SER A 192 0.24 -12.72 49.83
CA SER A 192 0.05 -13.96 50.59
C SER A 192 -1.22 -13.95 51.46
N ARG A 193 -1.63 -12.79 51.98
CA ARG A 193 -2.82 -12.64 52.84
C ARG A 193 -4.14 -12.88 52.10
N VAL A 194 -4.15 -12.72 50.79
CA VAL A 194 -5.34 -12.87 49.93
C VAL A 194 -5.22 -14.04 48.96
N GLY A 195 -4.17 -14.87 49.12
CA GLY A 195 -3.96 -16.08 48.34
C GLY A 195 -3.48 -15.85 46.90
N PHE A 196 -2.91 -14.68 46.55
CA PHE A 196 -2.35 -14.46 45.21
C PHE A 196 -1.01 -15.18 45.05
N ARG A 197 -0.85 -15.91 43.95
CA ARG A 197 0.32 -16.76 43.65
C ARG A 197 1.24 -16.08 42.63
N LEU A 198 1.66 -14.85 42.92
CA LEU A 198 2.51 -14.03 42.05
C LEU A 198 4.03 -14.15 42.34
N ILE A 199 4.41 -15.10 43.20
CA ILE A 199 5.81 -15.46 43.46
C ILE A 199 6.03 -16.87 42.87
N PRO A 200 7.05 -17.06 42.00
CA PRO A 200 7.33 -18.36 41.39
C PRO A 200 7.91 -19.33 42.43
N GLN A 201 7.87 -20.64 42.14
CA GLN A 201 8.41 -21.67 43.03
C GLN A 201 9.91 -21.46 43.36
N GLY A 202 10.71 -21.00 42.39
CA GLY A 202 12.13 -20.65 42.62
C GLY A 202 12.36 -19.30 43.32
N GLY A 203 11.30 -18.66 43.82
CA GLY A 203 11.34 -17.50 44.70
C GLY A 203 12.14 -16.32 44.14
N ALA A 204 13.04 -15.79 44.98
CA ALA A 204 13.82 -14.60 44.67
C ALA A 204 14.74 -14.77 43.46
N ARG A 205 15.32 -15.98 43.28
CA ARG A 205 16.25 -16.29 42.19
C ARG A 205 15.55 -16.24 40.84
N THR A 206 14.39 -16.89 40.71
CA THR A 206 13.62 -16.90 39.46
C THR A 206 13.14 -15.50 39.09
N ILE A 207 12.66 -14.71 40.06
CA ILE A 207 12.28 -13.31 39.82
C ILE A 207 13.48 -12.50 39.32
N GLY A 208 14.64 -12.66 39.96
CA GLY A 208 15.89 -12.01 39.56
C GLY A 208 16.29 -12.35 38.12
N VAL A 209 16.23 -13.63 37.75
CA VAL A 209 16.52 -14.08 36.37
C VAL A 209 15.53 -13.48 35.38
N HIS A 210 14.23 -13.51 35.64
CA HIS A 210 13.23 -12.92 34.74
C HIS A 210 13.41 -11.41 34.57
N MET A 211 13.80 -10.67 35.63
CA MET A 211 14.14 -9.25 35.50
C MET A 211 15.34 -9.03 34.59
N ILE A 212 16.40 -9.83 34.73
CA ILE A 212 17.61 -9.73 33.91
C ILE A 212 17.29 -10.08 32.46
N VAL A 213 16.62 -11.20 32.20
CA VAL A 213 16.26 -11.64 30.84
C VAL A 213 15.38 -10.60 30.15
N ALA A 214 14.34 -10.10 30.81
CA ALA A 214 13.46 -9.10 30.23
C ALA A 214 14.20 -7.79 29.91
N THR A 215 15.08 -7.31 30.82
CA THR A 215 15.87 -6.09 30.56
C THR A 215 16.99 -6.29 29.54
N ALA A 216 17.55 -7.49 29.43
CA ALA A 216 18.53 -7.83 28.40
C ALA A 216 17.89 -7.89 27.00
N LEU A 217 16.71 -8.52 26.88
CA LEU A 217 15.95 -8.55 25.63
C LEU A 217 15.38 -7.18 25.25
N LEU A 218 15.07 -6.34 26.24
CA LEU A 218 14.56 -5.00 25.98
C LEU A 218 15.56 -4.13 25.21
N ILE A 219 16.87 -4.33 25.34
CA ILE A 219 17.89 -3.56 24.61
C ILE A 219 17.75 -3.74 23.08
N PRO A 220 17.91 -4.95 22.51
CA PRO A 220 17.75 -5.13 21.06
C PRO A 220 16.32 -4.83 20.60
N VAL A 221 15.30 -5.13 21.40
CA VAL A 221 13.90 -4.82 21.05
C VAL A 221 13.65 -3.31 21.00
N SER A 222 14.26 -2.53 21.88
CA SER A 222 14.20 -1.06 21.85
C SER A 222 14.99 -0.43 20.70
N LEU A 223 15.76 -1.21 19.92
CA LEU A 223 16.41 -0.71 18.70
C LEU A 223 15.58 -0.99 17.45
N LEU A 224 14.54 -1.82 17.53
CA LEU A 224 13.70 -2.15 16.38
C LEU A 224 13.02 -0.92 15.74
N PRO A 225 12.51 0.08 16.50
CA PRO A 225 11.97 1.29 15.88
C PRO A 225 12.99 2.08 15.05
N PHE A 226 14.27 2.05 15.43
CA PHE A 226 15.35 2.66 14.65
C PHE A 226 15.60 1.89 13.35
N PHE A 227 15.69 0.56 13.41
CA PHE A 227 15.84 -0.26 12.21
C PHE A 227 14.60 -0.25 11.30
N ALA A 228 13.42 0.03 11.87
CA ALA A 228 12.18 0.21 11.14
C ALA A 228 12.01 1.61 10.53
N GLY A 229 12.98 2.51 10.72
CA GLY A 229 12.96 3.87 10.18
C GLY A 229 12.01 4.84 10.91
N VAL A 230 11.40 4.45 12.03
CA VAL A 230 10.41 5.28 12.77
C VAL A 230 11.09 6.34 13.64
N THR A 231 12.35 6.11 14.03
CA THR A 231 13.11 6.96 14.95
C THR A 231 14.56 7.06 14.51
N GLY A 232 15.21 8.19 14.77
CA GLY A 232 16.60 8.46 14.40
C GLY A 232 17.67 7.89 15.33
N GLY A 233 18.91 8.36 15.11
CA GLY A 233 20.09 7.93 15.86
C GLY A 233 20.16 8.44 17.30
N VAL A 234 19.50 9.55 17.64
CA VAL A 234 19.46 10.10 19.01
C VAL A 234 18.63 9.18 19.90
N TYR A 235 17.49 8.70 19.40
CA TYR A 235 16.68 7.68 20.05
C TYR A 235 17.48 6.39 20.23
N ALA A 236 18.15 5.89 19.19
CA ALA A 236 18.92 4.66 19.27
C ALA A 236 20.01 4.73 20.37
N ALA A 237 20.75 5.83 20.43
CA ALA A 237 21.75 6.05 21.49
C ALA A 237 21.10 6.11 22.88
N ALA A 238 19.99 6.84 23.04
CA ALA A 238 19.25 6.91 24.29
C ALA A 238 18.71 5.54 24.73
N ALA A 239 18.16 4.74 23.80
CA ALA A 239 17.61 3.42 24.06
C ALA A 239 18.69 2.46 24.61
N VAL A 240 19.90 2.47 24.02
CA VAL A 240 21.04 1.68 24.53
C VAL A 240 21.47 2.15 25.91
N VAL A 241 21.65 3.46 26.12
CA VAL A 241 22.10 4.00 27.43
C VAL A 241 21.09 3.68 28.53
N LEU A 242 19.81 3.99 28.29
CA LEU A 242 18.73 3.70 29.23
C LEU A 242 18.60 2.19 29.48
N GLY A 243 18.74 1.36 28.44
CA GLY A 243 18.62 -0.09 28.50
C GLY A 243 19.76 -0.72 29.31
N CYS A 244 21.00 -0.31 29.06
CA CYS A 244 22.18 -0.73 29.82
C CYS A 244 22.09 -0.31 31.30
N LEU A 245 21.63 0.92 31.59
CA LEU A 245 21.40 1.36 32.97
C LEU A 245 20.32 0.53 33.67
N PHE A 246 19.25 0.17 32.95
CA PHE A 246 18.17 -0.64 33.49
C PHE A 246 18.64 -2.08 33.75
N LEU A 247 19.33 -2.69 32.79
CA LEU A 247 19.95 -4.01 32.91
C LEU A 247 20.96 -4.05 34.07
N LEU A 248 21.82 -3.04 34.23
CA LEU A 248 22.77 -2.99 35.35
C LEU A 248 22.05 -3.01 36.70
N ARG A 249 20.95 -2.27 36.83
CA ARG A 249 20.13 -2.25 38.05
C ARG A 249 19.42 -3.59 38.27
N ALA A 250 18.89 -4.20 37.21
CA ALA A 250 18.27 -5.52 37.26
C ALA A 250 19.27 -6.61 37.64
N SER A 251 20.48 -6.64 37.06
CA SER A 251 21.54 -7.59 37.37
C SER A 251 22.02 -7.49 38.82
N ARG A 252 22.19 -6.27 39.34
CA ARG A 252 22.52 -6.06 40.77
C ARG A 252 21.42 -6.55 41.70
N ALA A 253 20.15 -6.38 41.32
CA ALA A 253 19.03 -6.90 42.09
C ALA A 253 18.87 -8.42 41.95
N GLY A 254 19.13 -8.99 40.78
CA GLY A 254 18.98 -10.41 40.50
C GLY A 254 20.02 -11.28 41.19
N ALA A 255 21.24 -10.76 41.44
CA ALA A 255 22.26 -11.46 42.21
C ALA A 255 21.84 -11.68 43.68
N ARG A 256 21.19 -10.68 44.31
CA ARG A 256 20.62 -10.78 45.66
C ARG A 256 19.35 -9.92 45.76
N LEU A 257 18.19 -10.53 45.55
CA LEU A 257 16.92 -9.82 45.49
C LEU A 257 16.43 -9.42 46.89
N THR A 258 16.84 -8.23 47.32
CA THR A 258 16.34 -7.57 48.54
C THR A 258 15.17 -6.65 48.21
N THR A 259 14.35 -6.30 49.20
CA THR A 259 13.27 -5.30 49.02
C THR A 259 13.82 -3.95 48.52
N GLY A 260 15.02 -3.56 48.97
CA GLY A 260 15.71 -2.36 48.49
C GLY A 260 16.16 -2.46 47.03
N GLY A 261 16.65 -3.62 46.60
CA GLY A 261 17.00 -3.90 45.21
C GLY A 261 15.78 -3.83 44.28
N ALA A 262 14.69 -4.53 44.64
CA ALA A 262 13.43 -4.52 43.89
C ALA A 262 12.86 -3.10 43.76
N ARG A 263 12.92 -2.29 44.83
CA ARG A 263 12.48 -0.89 44.80
C ARG A 263 13.31 -0.02 43.85
N LYS A 264 14.62 -0.26 43.75
CA LYS A 264 15.50 0.44 42.80
C LYS A 264 15.12 0.07 41.35
N VAL A 265 14.94 -1.22 41.05
CA VAL A 265 14.49 -1.69 39.71
C VAL A 265 13.14 -1.07 39.35
N PHE A 266 12.17 -1.09 40.27
CA PHE A 266 10.85 -0.48 40.08
C PHE A 266 10.91 1.03 39.81
N ARG A 267 11.76 1.77 40.52
CA ARG A 267 11.97 3.21 40.27
C ARG A 267 12.66 3.49 38.94
N THR A 268 13.65 2.66 38.57
CA THR A 268 14.32 2.77 37.27
C THR A 268 13.35 2.50 36.14
N SER A 269 12.46 1.51 36.27
CA SER A 269 11.45 1.23 35.24
C SER A 269 10.49 2.41 35.06
N LEU A 270 10.08 3.07 36.15
CA LEU A 270 9.21 4.26 36.12
C LEU A 270 9.86 5.46 35.40
N LEU A 271 11.19 5.56 35.40
CA LEU A 271 11.91 6.60 34.66
C LEU A 271 12.24 6.19 33.22
N TYR A 272 12.56 4.91 33.01
CA TYR A 272 13.00 4.38 31.72
C TYR A 272 12.00 4.64 30.60
N HIS A 273 10.74 4.21 30.76
CA HIS A 273 9.77 4.24 29.66
C HIS A 273 9.28 5.65 29.31
N PRO A 274 8.97 6.56 30.25
CA PRO A 274 8.70 7.95 29.86
C PRO A 274 9.86 8.62 29.13
N LEU A 275 11.10 8.39 29.56
CA LEU A 275 12.28 8.93 28.85
C LEU A 275 12.43 8.30 27.47
N LEU A 276 12.22 6.99 27.35
CA LEU A 276 12.26 6.29 26.07
C LEU A 276 11.20 6.85 25.10
N LEU A 277 9.95 7.00 25.55
CA LEU A 277 8.87 7.61 24.77
C LEU A 277 9.18 9.06 24.38
N LEU A 278 9.77 9.83 25.30
CA LEU A 278 10.18 11.21 25.01
C LEU A 278 11.24 11.25 23.90
N PHE A 279 12.28 10.42 23.98
CA PHE A 279 13.29 10.34 22.92
C PHE A 279 12.71 9.80 21.61
N MET A 280 11.76 8.86 21.64
CA MET A 280 11.05 8.40 20.44
C MET A 280 10.31 9.56 19.76
N VAL A 281 9.58 10.37 20.53
CA VAL A 281 8.80 11.50 19.98
C VAL A 281 9.72 12.63 19.50
N LEU A 282 10.80 12.94 20.24
CA LEU A 282 11.73 14.02 19.89
C LEU A 282 12.62 13.70 18.68
N ASP A 283 13.00 12.43 18.55
CA ASP A 283 13.80 11.93 17.43
C ASP A 283 12.95 11.05 16.50
N ALA A 284 11.65 11.35 16.45
CA ALA A 284 10.76 10.78 15.47
C ALA A 284 11.24 11.26 14.10
N ALA A 285 11.96 10.39 13.41
CA ALA A 285 12.36 10.67 12.05
C ALA A 285 11.10 10.43 11.21
N PRO A 286 10.73 11.30 10.25
CA PRO A 286 9.96 10.78 9.13
C PRO A 286 10.72 9.55 8.66
N ALA A 287 10.00 8.44 8.43
CA ALA A 287 10.60 7.31 7.74
C ALA A 287 11.49 7.91 6.65
N PRO A 288 12.81 7.61 6.59
CA PRO A 288 13.55 7.95 5.39
C PRO A 288 12.66 7.48 4.25
N ALA A 289 12.45 8.31 3.23
CA ALA A 289 11.45 8.06 2.20
C ALA A 289 11.50 6.59 1.68
N GLU A 290 12.65 5.94 1.80
CA GLU A 290 12.97 4.53 1.69
C GLU A 290 12.12 3.53 2.52
N ALA A 291 11.68 3.77 3.77
CA ALA A 291 10.95 2.76 4.58
C ALA A 291 9.43 2.78 4.38
N SER A 292 8.84 3.94 4.06
CA SER A 292 7.47 4.05 3.53
C SER A 292 7.44 3.65 2.04
N ALA A 293 8.53 3.93 1.31
CA ALA A 293 8.76 3.33 0.00
C ALA A 293 8.87 1.81 0.12
N LEU A 294 9.51 1.21 1.13
CA LEU A 294 9.65 -0.26 1.24
C LEU A 294 8.31 -1.01 1.43
N SER A 295 7.31 -0.43 2.12
CA SER A 295 5.94 -1.01 2.16
C SER A 295 5.13 -0.71 0.89
N GLN A 296 5.50 0.32 0.12
CA GLN A 296 4.99 0.59 -1.22
C GLN A 296 5.83 -0.05 -2.35
N GLU A 297 6.98 -0.67 -2.04
CA GLU A 297 8.00 -0.99 -3.05
C GLU A 297 7.66 -2.26 -3.81
N ALA A 298 7.16 -3.27 -3.09
CA ALA A 298 6.75 -4.52 -3.69
C ALA A 298 5.22 -4.58 -3.84
N ARG A 299 4.65 -3.64 -4.62
CA ARG A 299 3.30 -3.86 -5.15
C ARG A 299 3.31 -5.14 -5.99
N PRO A 300 2.33 -6.05 -5.80
CA PRO A 300 2.41 -7.37 -6.42
C PRO A 300 1.98 -7.33 -7.88
N ARG A 301 2.38 -8.35 -8.64
CA ARG A 301 1.77 -8.68 -9.94
C ARG A 301 0.50 -9.50 -9.74
N ALA A 302 -0.33 -9.62 -10.78
CA ALA A 302 -1.60 -10.35 -10.73
C ALA A 302 -1.43 -11.79 -10.20
N ARG A 303 -0.45 -12.53 -10.74
CA ARG A 303 -0.22 -13.92 -10.32
C ARG A 303 0.30 -14.06 -8.88
N GLU A 304 0.99 -13.05 -8.36
CA GLU A 304 1.52 -13.07 -6.98
C GLU A 304 0.41 -12.97 -5.93
N ILE A 305 -0.72 -12.33 -6.27
CA ILE A 305 -1.92 -12.33 -5.43
C ILE A 305 -2.86 -13.52 -5.72
N GLY A 306 -2.46 -14.44 -6.61
CA GLY A 306 -3.26 -15.59 -7.04
C GLY A 306 -4.27 -15.29 -8.16
N LEU A 307 -4.24 -14.11 -8.78
CA LEU A 307 -5.09 -13.79 -9.92
C LEU A 307 -4.48 -14.38 -11.21
N VAL A 308 -4.94 -15.58 -11.58
CA VAL A 308 -4.46 -16.30 -12.78
C VAL A 308 -5.38 -16.01 -13.95
N VAL A 309 -4.86 -15.32 -14.98
CA VAL A 309 -5.63 -14.99 -16.18
C VAL A 309 -5.51 -16.11 -17.21
N GLY A 310 -6.66 -16.66 -17.61
CA GLY A 310 -6.73 -17.65 -18.68
C GLY A 310 -6.12 -19.01 -18.32
N VAL A 311 -5.70 -19.77 -19.33
CA VAL A 311 -5.23 -21.17 -19.17
C VAL A 311 -3.83 -21.43 -19.69
N LEU A 312 -3.24 -20.48 -20.43
CA LEU A 312 -1.89 -20.62 -20.94
C LEU A 312 -0.88 -20.17 -19.86
N GLU A 313 0.25 -20.85 -19.81
CA GLU A 313 1.34 -20.49 -18.90
C GLU A 313 2.14 -19.31 -19.46
N PRO A 314 2.61 -18.39 -18.60
CA PRO A 314 3.48 -17.30 -19.02
C PRO A 314 4.91 -17.79 -19.29
N GLY A 315 5.70 -16.95 -19.95
CA GLY A 315 7.14 -17.12 -20.03
C GLY A 315 7.83 -16.86 -18.69
N ALA A 316 9.16 -16.97 -18.66
CA ALA A 316 9.96 -16.89 -17.45
C ALA A 316 9.81 -15.55 -16.71
N TYR A 317 9.68 -14.46 -17.44
CA TYR A 317 9.53 -13.11 -16.89
C TYR A 317 8.07 -12.67 -16.83
N ASN A 318 7.17 -13.42 -17.47
CA ASN A 318 5.79 -13.03 -17.71
C ASN A 318 5.76 -11.59 -18.26
N ALA A 319 6.50 -11.34 -19.34
CA ALA A 319 6.72 -10.00 -19.90
C ALA A 319 6.91 -10.09 -21.42
N ILE A 320 6.74 -8.98 -22.14
CA ILE A 320 6.89 -8.93 -23.60
C ILE A 320 8.28 -9.41 -24.07
N THR A 321 9.29 -9.25 -23.22
CA THR A 321 10.69 -9.68 -23.35
C THR A 321 10.89 -11.20 -23.26
N ASP A 322 9.86 -11.98 -22.92
CA ASP A 322 9.89 -13.44 -23.09
C ASP A 322 9.91 -13.84 -24.58
N VAL A 323 9.48 -12.93 -25.48
CA VAL A 323 9.67 -13.10 -26.92
C VAL A 323 11.14 -12.82 -27.25
N ALA A 324 11.83 -13.83 -27.76
CA ALA A 324 13.27 -13.78 -27.98
C ALA A 324 13.69 -12.56 -28.83
N GLY A 325 14.69 -11.83 -28.32
CA GLY A 325 15.26 -10.64 -28.96
C GLY A 325 14.62 -9.31 -28.54
N VAL A 326 13.38 -9.32 -28.03
CA VAL A 326 12.69 -8.09 -27.62
C VAL A 326 13.37 -7.47 -26.38
N ARG A 327 13.51 -6.15 -26.40
CA ARG A 327 14.06 -5.37 -25.28
C ARG A 327 13.14 -4.21 -24.92
N VAL A 328 13.08 -3.87 -23.64
CA VAL A 328 12.31 -2.73 -23.14
C VAL A 328 13.21 -1.83 -22.29
N GLY A 329 13.08 -0.52 -22.47
CA GLY A 329 13.76 0.49 -21.67
C GLY A 329 12.83 1.65 -21.32
N HIS A 330 13.12 2.32 -20.20
CA HIS A 330 12.31 3.42 -19.69
C HIS A 330 13.20 4.61 -19.36
N SER A 331 12.71 5.82 -19.60
CA SER A 331 13.20 7.04 -18.97
C SER A 331 12.01 7.75 -18.32
N THR A 332 12.10 7.97 -17.01
CA THR A 332 10.98 8.45 -16.19
C THR A 332 11.30 9.83 -15.63
N LEU A 333 10.42 10.80 -15.88
CA LEU A 333 10.44 12.10 -15.23
C LEU A 333 9.28 12.18 -14.22
N ALA A 334 9.63 12.11 -12.95
CA ALA A 334 8.71 12.25 -11.82
C ALA A 334 9.35 13.17 -10.77
N ASP A 335 8.99 14.46 -10.77
CA ASP A 335 9.57 15.45 -9.86
C ASP A 335 8.77 15.65 -8.56
N GLY A 336 7.60 15.03 -8.47
CA GLY A 336 6.68 15.15 -7.32
C GLY A 336 5.93 16.49 -7.24
N GLU A 337 6.16 17.39 -8.19
CA GLU A 337 5.60 18.74 -8.21
C GLU A 337 4.72 18.93 -9.46
N ARG A 338 5.32 18.88 -10.66
CA ARG A 338 4.66 19.27 -11.92
C ARG A 338 4.69 18.22 -13.00
N PHE A 339 5.69 17.34 -13.00
CA PHE A 339 5.94 16.41 -14.10
C PHE A 339 5.84 14.98 -13.61
N ASN A 340 4.95 14.20 -14.23
CA ASN A 340 4.93 12.75 -14.16
C ASN A 340 4.76 12.22 -15.60
N THR A 341 5.85 12.04 -16.31
CA THR A 341 5.82 11.59 -17.71
C THR A 341 7.11 10.84 -18.06
N GLY A 342 7.28 10.48 -19.33
CA GLY A 342 8.50 9.83 -19.78
C GLY A 342 8.39 9.18 -21.13
N VAL A 343 9.33 8.28 -21.38
CA VAL A 343 9.47 7.50 -22.61
C VAL A 343 9.60 6.02 -22.27
N THR A 344 8.98 5.17 -23.07
CA THR A 344 9.19 3.72 -23.02
C THR A 344 9.54 3.24 -24.41
N ALA A 345 10.70 2.60 -24.53
CA ALA A 345 11.21 2.04 -25.77
C ALA A 345 10.96 0.54 -25.83
N ILE A 346 10.46 0.05 -26.96
CA ILE A 346 10.36 -1.37 -27.27
C ILE A 346 11.18 -1.63 -28.55
N ILE A 347 12.27 -2.38 -28.41
CA ILE A 347 13.17 -2.72 -29.50
C ILE A 347 12.89 -4.17 -29.94
N PRO A 348 12.57 -4.42 -31.23
CA PRO A 348 12.14 -5.75 -31.68
C PRO A 348 13.28 -6.79 -31.68
N HIS A 349 14.53 -6.38 -31.86
CA HIS A 349 15.72 -7.23 -31.77
C HIS A 349 16.98 -6.39 -31.54
N GLY A 350 18.08 -7.02 -31.11
CA GLY A 350 19.35 -6.32 -30.78
C GLY A 350 20.20 -5.84 -31.97
N GLY A 351 19.67 -5.84 -33.19
CA GLY A 351 20.38 -5.39 -34.39
C GLY A 351 19.80 -4.05 -34.89
N ASN A 352 20.30 -3.54 -36.02
CA ASN A 352 19.75 -2.33 -36.62
C ASN A 352 18.33 -2.62 -37.20
N PRO A 353 17.25 -2.02 -36.65
CA PRO A 353 15.88 -2.31 -37.09
C PRO A 353 15.59 -1.79 -38.50
N PHE A 354 16.36 -0.83 -39.00
CA PHE A 354 16.19 -0.30 -40.35
C PHE A 354 16.72 -1.28 -41.41
N GLU A 355 17.85 -1.93 -41.13
CA GLU A 355 18.47 -2.92 -42.02
C GLU A 355 17.78 -4.28 -41.95
N SER A 356 17.35 -4.69 -40.76
CA SER A 356 16.72 -5.99 -40.47
C SER A 356 15.28 -5.81 -39.98
N ARG A 357 14.40 -5.30 -40.84
CA ARG A 357 13.02 -4.95 -40.46
C ARG A 357 12.22 -6.17 -40.03
N VAL A 358 11.26 -5.96 -39.13
CA VAL A 358 10.34 -7.01 -38.70
C VAL A 358 8.96 -6.80 -39.32
N PRO A 359 8.23 -7.86 -39.72
CA PRO A 359 6.85 -7.72 -40.15
C PRO A 359 6.01 -7.20 -38.98
N ALA A 360 5.08 -6.32 -39.28
CA ALA A 360 4.26 -5.65 -38.28
C ALA A 360 2.92 -5.20 -38.85
N ALA A 361 1.96 -4.98 -37.96
CA ALA A 361 0.66 -4.44 -38.30
C ALA A 361 0.10 -3.58 -37.17
N ILE A 362 -0.79 -2.66 -37.52
CA ILE A 362 -1.46 -1.77 -36.57
C ILE A 362 -2.97 -1.97 -36.68
N HIS A 363 -3.60 -2.24 -35.54
CA HIS A 363 -5.04 -2.21 -35.42
C HIS A 363 -5.48 -1.00 -34.57
N VAL A 364 -6.53 -0.31 -35.03
CA VAL A 364 -7.14 0.82 -34.32
C VAL A 364 -8.48 0.36 -33.79
N GLY A 365 -8.60 0.27 -32.47
CA GLY A 365 -9.86 0.04 -31.78
C GLY A 365 -10.72 1.30 -31.78
N ASN A 366 -10.16 2.41 -31.29
CA ASN A 366 -10.75 3.74 -31.38
C ASN A 366 -9.66 4.79 -31.68
N GLY A 367 -9.92 5.67 -32.64
CA GLY A 367 -8.90 6.51 -33.28
C GLY A 367 -8.62 7.86 -32.61
N PHE A 368 -9.01 8.05 -31.34
CA PHE A 368 -8.86 9.34 -30.66
C PHE A 368 -7.44 9.51 -30.07
N GLY A 369 -6.40 9.57 -30.91
CA GLY A 369 -5.01 9.71 -30.44
C GLY A 369 -4.01 9.98 -31.56
N LYS A 370 -2.72 10.05 -31.22
CA LYS A 370 -1.63 10.29 -32.17
C LYS A 370 -0.71 9.08 -32.21
N LEU A 371 -0.84 8.29 -33.27
CA LEU A 371 0.12 7.22 -33.57
C LEU A 371 0.93 7.62 -34.80
N LEU A 372 2.14 8.12 -34.57
CA LEU A 372 3.05 8.53 -35.63
C LEU A 372 3.63 7.28 -36.33
N GLY A 373 3.80 7.37 -37.64
CA GLY A 373 4.35 6.31 -38.48
C GLY A 373 3.33 5.27 -38.96
N VAL A 374 2.06 5.39 -38.57
CA VAL A 374 0.99 4.43 -38.88
C VAL A 374 0.74 4.20 -40.37
N THR A 375 0.89 5.24 -41.21
CA THR A 375 0.59 5.14 -42.64
C THR A 375 1.54 4.20 -43.37
N GLN A 376 2.84 4.31 -43.11
CA GLN A 376 3.84 3.44 -43.74
C GLN A 376 3.81 2.02 -43.19
N VAL A 377 3.54 1.82 -41.89
CA VAL A 377 3.38 0.47 -41.35
C VAL A 377 2.16 -0.22 -41.95
N ARG A 378 1.06 0.51 -42.20
CA ARG A 378 -0.13 -0.04 -42.90
C ARG A 378 0.12 -0.37 -44.36
N GLU A 379 0.90 0.46 -45.05
CA GLU A 379 1.21 0.27 -46.46
C GLU A 379 2.20 -0.87 -46.68
N LEU A 380 3.28 -0.89 -45.88
CA LEU A 380 4.39 -1.81 -46.09
C LEU A 380 4.31 -3.06 -45.21
N GLY A 381 3.61 -3.02 -44.08
CA GLY A 381 3.47 -4.16 -43.16
C GLY A 381 4.75 -4.48 -42.36
N GLU A 382 5.58 -3.47 -42.06
CA GLU A 382 6.86 -3.66 -41.38
C GLU A 382 7.25 -2.50 -40.46
N LEU A 383 8.04 -2.81 -39.44
CA LEU A 383 8.72 -1.83 -38.59
C LEU A 383 10.18 -1.73 -39.03
N GLU A 384 10.61 -0.49 -39.29
CA GLU A 384 12.00 -0.13 -39.57
C GLU A 384 12.66 0.64 -38.42
N THR A 385 11.92 0.87 -37.32
CA THR A 385 12.35 1.64 -36.14
C THR A 385 11.94 0.91 -34.85
N PRO A 386 12.57 1.22 -33.70
CA PRO A 386 11.99 0.90 -32.40
C PRO A 386 10.59 1.53 -32.25
N ILE A 387 9.78 0.97 -31.35
CA ILE A 387 8.51 1.59 -30.96
C ILE A 387 8.75 2.43 -29.71
N LEU A 388 8.40 3.71 -29.74
CA LEU A 388 8.42 4.55 -28.54
C LEU A 388 7.01 4.91 -28.09
N LEU A 389 6.80 4.89 -26.78
CA LEU A 389 5.55 5.33 -26.13
C LEU A 389 5.84 6.56 -25.27
N THR A 390 4.92 7.53 -25.21
CA THR A 390 5.11 8.77 -24.44
C THR A 390 3.78 9.53 -24.15
N CYS A 391 3.86 10.80 -23.77
CA CYS A 391 2.77 11.75 -23.58
C CYS A 391 2.22 12.31 -24.91
N THR A 392 0.92 12.67 -24.95
CA THR A 392 0.26 13.18 -26.17
C THR A 392 0.99 14.32 -26.88
N LEU A 393 1.45 15.34 -26.15
CA LEU A 393 2.13 16.50 -26.75
C LEU A 393 3.65 16.30 -26.93
N CYS A 394 4.17 15.15 -26.48
CA CYS A 394 5.56 14.76 -26.57
C CYS A 394 5.88 13.97 -27.85
N VAL A 395 4.87 13.36 -28.50
CA VAL A 395 5.03 12.48 -29.68
C VAL A 395 6.03 13.01 -30.70
N TRP A 396 5.89 14.28 -31.12
CA TRP A 396 6.77 14.85 -32.13
C TRP A 396 8.20 15.07 -31.66
N ARG A 397 8.44 15.42 -30.38
CA ARG A 397 9.80 15.54 -29.82
C ARG A 397 10.47 14.17 -29.74
N VAL A 398 9.71 13.17 -29.32
CA VAL A 398 10.18 11.80 -29.20
C VAL A 398 10.49 11.21 -30.58
N ALA A 399 9.66 11.47 -31.58
CA ALA A 399 9.90 11.05 -32.95
C ALA A 399 11.16 11.72 -33.56
N ASP A 400 11.31 13.03 -33.37
CA ASP A 400 12.48 13.79 -33.83
C ASP A 400 13.78 13.26 -33.21
N ALA A 401 13.81 13.09 -31.89
CA ALA A 401 14.95 12.54 -31.18
C ALA A 401 15.27 11.08 -31.58
N MET A 402 14.25 10.26 -31.84
CA MET A 402 14.48 8.90 -32.34
C MET A 402 15.08 8.91 -33.74
N VAL A 403 14.63 9.80 -34.63
CA VAL A 403 15.23 9.95 -35.96
C VAL A 403 16.69 10.37 -35.85
N GLU A 404 17.01 11.34 -34.99
CA GLU A 404 18.40 11.76 -34.74
C GLU A 404 19.25 10.61 -34.21
N TRP A 405 18.76 9.88 -33.20
CA TRP A 405 19.45 8.71 -32.65
C TRP A 405 19.69 7.62 -33.70
N MET A 406 18.69 7.35 -34.55
CA MET A 406 18.79 6.36 -35.61
C MET A 406 19.78 6.75 -36.70
N LEU A 407 19.78 8.01 -37.15
CA LEU A 407 20.74 8.50 -38.14
C LEU A 407 22.18 8.46 -37.63
N GLY A 408 22.37 8.50 -36.30
CA GLY A 408 23.68 8.32 -35.66
C GLY A 408 24.17 6.87 -35.56
N GLN A 409 23.35 5.87 -35.90
CA GLN A 409 23.75 4.46 -35.81
C GLN A 409 24.64 4.04 -36.98
N ALA A 410 25.52 3.06 -36.73
CA ALA A 410 26.34 2.47 -37.79
C ALA A 410 25.46 1.81 -38.89
N GLY A 411 25.82 2.05 -40.15
CA GLY A 411 25.07 1.55 -41.32
C GLY A 411 23.94 2.45 -41.82
N MET A 412 23.76 3.63 -41.20
CA MET A 412 22.68 4.58 -41.53
C MET A 412 23.15 5.78 -42.37
N GLU A 413 24.41 5.80 -42.80
CA GLU A 413 25.05 6.96 -43.44
C GLU A 413 24.37 7.42 -44.74
N ASP A 414 23.77 6.49 -45.49
CA ASP A 414 23.09 6.74 -46.76
C ASP A 414 21.55 6.85 -46.63
N VAL A 415 21.01 6.72 -45.42
CA VAL A 415 19.56 6.72 -45.18
C VAL A 415 18.99 8.12 -45.31
N ARG A 416 17.91 8.25 -46.09
CA ARG A 416 17.26 9.54 -46.41
C ARG A 416 15.84 9.67 -45.87
N SER A 417 15.27 8.58 -45.40
CA SER A 417 13.89 8.52 -44.90
C SER A 417 13.82 7.47 -43.81
N ILE A 418 13.23 7.86 -42.69
CA ILE A 418 12.97 7.01 -41.53
C ILE A 418 11.51 7.27 -41.14
N ASN A 419 10.77 6.20 -40.90
CA ASN A 419 9.41 6.24 -40.39
C ASN A 419 9.39 5.91 -38.89
N PRO A 420 9.58 6.91 -38.01
CA PRO A 420 9.52 6.69 -36.58
C PRO A 420 8.12 6.23 -36.15
N VAL A 421 8.03 5.18 -35.33
CA VAL A 421 6.76 4.70 -34.77
C VAL A 421 6.64 5.13 -33.31
N VAL A 422 5.77 6.11 -33.06
CA VAL A 422 5.58 6.70 -31.72
C VAL A 422 4.11 6.73 -31.35
N GLY A 423 3.75 6.05 -30.26
CA GLY A 423 2.41 6.05 -29.67
C GLY A 423 2.32 6.90 -28.40
N GLU A 424 1.10 7.19 -27.96
CA GLU A 424 0.88 8.05 -26.80
C GLU A 424 -0.38 7.72 -26.02
N THR A 425 -0.37 8.17 -24.77
CA THR A 425 -1.60 8.43 -24.00
C THR A 425 -1.52 9.81 -23.33
N ASN A 426 -2.68 10.32 -22.89
CA ASN A 426 -2.77 11.65 -22.30
C ASN A 426 -2.57 11.62 -20.79
N ASP A 427 -1.40 12.06 -20.33
CA ASP A 427 -1.03 12.17 -18.92
C ASP A 427 -1.28 13.58 -18.33
N GLY A 428 -1.98 14.48 -19.04
CA GLY A 428 -2.17 15.88 -18.65
C GLY A 428 -2.92 16.12 -17.34
N GLY A 429 -3.47 15.05 -16.73
CA GLY A 429 -4.02 15.10 -15.39
C GLY A 429 -2.96 15.09 -14.27
N LEU A 430 -1.79 14.49 -14.50
CA LEU A 430 -0.68 14.36 -13.54
C LEU A 430 0.65 14.93 -14.08
N ASN A 431 0.63 15.50 -15.27
CA ASN A 431 1.78 16.06 -15.95
C ASN A 431 1.39 17.44 -16.50
N ASP A 432 2.27 18.44 -16.36
CA ASP A 432 2.16 19.68 -17.12
C ASP A 432 2.53 19.43 -18.60
N ILE A 433 1.60 18.78 -19.29
CA ILE A 433 1.76 18.29 -20.65
C ILE A 433 2.03 19.41 -21.67
N ARG A 434 1.68 20.66 -21.33
CA ARG A 434 1.84 21.82 -22.21
C ARG A 434 3.30 22.28 -22.31
N GLU A 435 4.08 22.07 -21.24
CA GLU A 435 5.52 22.33 -21.22
C GLU A 435 6.32 21.31 -22.06
N ARG A 436 5.69 20.15 -22.36
CA ARG A 436 6.26 19.06 -23.17
C ARG A 436 7.63 18.62 -22.61
N PRO A 437 7.74 18.24 -21.33
CA PRO A 437 9.02 18.21 -20.62
C PRO A 437 9.98 17.09 -21.05
N VAL A 438 9.53 16.14 -21.89
CA VAL A 438 10.39 15.09 -22.45
C VAL A 438 11.49 15.68 -23.33
N THR A 439 12.74 15.31 -23.06
CA THR A 439 13.93 15.76 -23.78
C THR A 439 14.51 14.67 -24.69
N PRO A 440 15.36 15.01 -25.68
CA PRO A 440 16.06 14.02 -26.50
C PRO A 440 16.92 13.05 -25.69
N GLU A 441 17.55 13.51 -24.61
CA GLU A 441 18.40 12.68 -23.75
C GLU A 441 17.59 11.56 -23.08
N MET A 442 16.34 11.84 -22.67
CA MET A 442 15.44 10.83 -22.13
C MET A 442 15.08 9.77 -23.18
N VAL A 443 14.96 10.15 -24.45
CA VAL A 443 14.70 9.22 -25.56
C VAL A 443 15.90 8.31 -25.78
N VAL A 444 17.11 8.88 -25.80
CA VAL A 444 18.36 8.12 -25.92
C VAL A 444 18.54 7.19 -24.72
N GLU A 445 18.30 7.67 -23.50
CA GLU A 445 18.34 6.85 -22.28
C GLU A 445 17.40 5.65 -22.38
N ALA A 446 16.14 5.85 -22.77
CA ALA A 446 15.18 4.75 -22.92
C ALA A 446 15.61 3.74 -24.00
N LEU A 447 16.23 4.19 -25.09
CA LEU A 447 16.73 3.32 -26.17
C LEU A 447 17.99 2.54 -25.77
N GLU A 448 18.95 3.19 -25.12
CA GLU A 448 20.26 2.60 -24.79
C GLU A 448 20.22 1.69 -23.56
N THR A 449 19.33 1.97 -22.61
CA THR A 449 19.12 1.12 -21.42
C THR A 449 18.21 -0.07 -21.68
N ALA A 450 17.58 -0.14 -22.86
CA ALA A 450 16.63 -1.19 -23.19
C ALA A 450 17.27 -2.58 -23.12
N SER A 451 16.67 -3.47 -22.33
CA SER A 451 17.18 -4.82 -22.08
C SER A 451 16.08 -5.88 -22.14
N GLY A 452 16.48 -7.14 -22.31
CA GLY A 452 15.58 -8.28 -22.14
C GLY A 452 15.43 -8.65 -20.66
N GLY A 453 14.60 -9.66 -20.35
CA GLY A 453 14.38 -10.07 -18.96
C GLY A 453 13.20 -9.36 -18.30
N ALA A 454 13.22 -9.21 -16.98
CA ALA A 454 12.13 -8.56 -16.25
C ALA A 454 11.96 -7.10 -16.67
N VAL A 455 10.71 -6.65 -16.81
CA VAL A 455 10.35 -5.29 -17.22
C VAL A 455 9.74 -4.56 -16.02
N GLU A 456 10.12 -3.30 -15.84
CA GLU A 456 9.54 -2.46 -14.80
C GLU A 456 8.10 -2.04 -15.16
N GLU A 457 7.21 -2.01 -14.17
CA GLU A 457 5.76 -1.83 -14.36
C GLU A 457 5.22 -0.77 -13.39
N GLY A 458 4.05 -0.21 -13.69
CA GLY A 458 3.39 0.83 -12.91
C GLY A 458 3.74 2.23 -13.41
N ALA A 459 4.00 3.16 -12.49
CA ALA A 459 4.20 4.57 -12.78
C ALA A 459 5.63 4.88 -13.31
N VAL A 460 6.02 4.25 -14.40
CA VAL A 460 7.37 4.34 -15.01
C VAL A 460 7.30 4.65 -16.49
N GLY A 461 8.35 5.25 -17.03
CA GLY A 461 8.46 5.63 -18.43
C GLY A 461 7.25 6.41 -18.92
N ALA A 462 6.66 5.97 -20.03
CA ALA A 462 5.45 6.58 -20.60
C ALA A 462 4.20 6.44 -19.71
N GLY A 463 4.22 5.51 -18.75
CA GLY A 463 3.14 5.26 -17.81
C GLY A 463 3.12 6.18 -16.59
N ALA A 464 4.17 6.98 -16.38
CA ALA A 464 4.38 7.75 -15.15
C ALA A 464 3.15 8.59 -14.73
N GLY A 465 2.54 9.36 -15.63
CA GLY A 465 1.36 10.19 -15.32
C GLY A 465 0.01 9.61 -15.75
N THR A 466 -0.06 8.33 -16.09
CA THR A 466 -1.31 7.73 -16.62
C THR A 466 -2.29 7.30 -15.54
N VAL A 467 -3.58 7.27 -15.88
CA VAL A 467 -4.73 6.98 -15.00
C VAL A 467 -5.67 6.00 -15.69
N ALA A 468 -5.98 4.87 -15.05
CA ALA A 468 -6.88 3.85 -15.59
C ALA A 468 -7.99 3.51 -14.59
N PHE A 469 -9.25 3.45 -15.07
CA PHE A 469 -10.46 3.24 -14.29
C PHE A 469 -10.65 4.22 -13.11
N GLY A 470 -10.00 5.38 -13.19
CA GLY A 470 -9.99 6.39 -12.12
C GLY A 470 -8.93 6.16 -11.04
N TRP A 471 -8.19 5.06 -11.07
CA TRP A 471 -6.99 4.84 -10.25
C TRP A 471 -5.72 5.11 -11.05
N LYS A 472 -4.58 5.11 -10.38
CA LYS A 472 -3.30 5.19 -11.06
C LYS A 472 -3.15 4.02 -12.04
N GLY A 473 -2.84 4.34 -13.30
CA GLY A 473 -2.43 3.40 -14.33
C GLY A 473 -0.91 3.40 -14.53
N GLY A 474 -0.44 2.83 -15.62
CA GLY A 474 0.98 2.75 -15.88
C GLY A 474 1.37 1.92 -17.08
N ILE A 475 2.64 1.49 -17.06
CA ILE A 475 3.14 0.41 -17.88
C ILE A 475 2.75 -0.92 -17.24
N GLY A 476 2.29 -1.88 -18.03
CA GLY A 476 2.14 -3.26 -17.59
C GLY A 476 2.51 -4.22 -18.70
N THR A 477 2.93 -5.43 -18.34
CA THR A 477 3.32 -6.44 -19.32
C THR A 477 2.93 -7.84 -18.86
N SER A 478 2.79 -8.76 -19.81
CA SER A 478 2.57 -10.18 -19.58
C SER A 478 2.96 -10.96 -20.83
N SER A 479 3.09 -12.29 -20.72
CA SER A 479 3.32 -13.17 -21.86
C SER A 479 2.59 -14.49 -21.71
N ARG A 480 2.52 -15.26 -22.79
CA ARG A 480 2.09 -16.65 -22.83
C ARG A 480 3.02 -17.46 -23.72
N VAL A 481 3.33 -18.68 -23.32
CA VAL A 481 4.08 -19.64 -24.13
C VAL A 481 3.14 -20.78 -24.52
N LEU A 482 3.03 -21.04 -25.82
CA LEU A 482 2.22 -22.14 -26.32
C LEU A 482 2.92 -23.47 -26.04
N PRO A 483 2.17 -24.54 -25.74
CA PRO A 483 2.73 -25.89 -25.71
C PRO A 483 3.39 -26.28 -27.04
N GLU A 484 4.37 -27.19 -26.98
CA GLU A 484 5.06 -27.75 -28.16
C GLU A 484 4.09 -28.30 -29.22
N SER A 485 3.00 -28.94 -28.79
CA SER A 485 1.97 -29.46 -29.71
C SER A 485 1.22 -28.38 -30.50
N LEU A 486 1.34 -27.11 -30.07
CA LEU A 486 0.75 -25.93 -30.71
C LEU A 486 1.83 -24.98 -31.27
N GLY A 487 3.08 -25.43 -31.34
CA GLY A 487 4.19 -24.74 -32.00
C GLY A 487 5.22 -24.11 -31.06
N GLY A 488 5.04 -24.14 -29.73
CA GLY A 488 6.06 -23.67 -28.78
C GLY A 488 6.25 -22.15 -28.72
N TYR A 489 5.51 -21.38 -29.52
CA TYR A 489 5.70 -19.93 -29.67
C TYR A 489 5.34 -19.13 -28.43
N ALA A 490 6.06 -18.04 -28.19
CA ALA A 490 5.76 -17.01 -27.22
C ALA A 490 4.91 -15.88 -27.83
N VAL A 491 3.98 -15.35 -27.05
CA VAL A 491 3.26 -14.11 -27.33
C VAL A 491 3.37 -13.21 -26.11
N GLY A 492 3.96 -12.03 -26.29
CA GLY A 492 4.17 -11.03 -25.26
C GLY A 492 3.29 -9.80 -25.49
N ALA A 493 2.82 -9.15 -24.43
CA ALA A 493 2.08 -7.89 -24.49
C ALA A 493 2.68 -6.87 -23.52
N LEU A 494 2.78 -5.61 -23.95
CA LEU A 494 3.09 -4.45 -23.13
C LEU A 494 2.02 -3.38 -23.35
N VAL A 495 1.54 -2.77 -22.28
CA VAL A 495 0.48 -1.76 -22.32
C VAL A 495 0.92 -0.47 -21.62
N GLN A 496 0.46 0.68 -22.13
CA GLN A 496 0.42 1.95 -21.41
C GLN A 496 -1.05 2.28 -21.15
N SER A 497 -1.54 1.99 -19.95
CA SER A 497 -2.96 2.02 -19.60
C SER A 497 -3.42 3.38 -19.09
N ASN A 498 -4.29 4.06 -19.81
CA ASN A 498 -4.77 5.39 -19.44
C ASN A 498 -6.27 5.60 -19.77
N TYR A 499 -7.16 4.65 -19.48
CA TYR A 499 -8.55 4.65 -20.00
C TYR A 499 -9.60 4.40 -18.91
N GLY A 500 -10.86 4.76 -19.17
CA GLY A 500 -12.01 4.56 -18.26
C GLY A 500 -12.71 3.21 -18.40
N GLY A 501 -13.77 2.99 -17.65
CA GLY A 501 -14.60 1.78 -17.75
C GLY A 501 -15.22 1.35 -16.44
N VAL A 502 -15.65 0.09 -16.40
CA VAL A 502 -16.11 -0.61 -15.19
C VAL A 502 -15.12 -1.73 -14.90
N LEU A 503 -14.13 -1.49 -14.04
CA LEU A 503 -13.04 -2.44 -13.82
C LEU A 503 -13.56 -3.85 -13.46
N SER A 504 -13.20 -4.81 -14.30
CA SER A 504 -13.45 -6.24 -14.10
C SER A 504 -12.12 -6.98 -14.05
N MET A 505 -11.94 -7.80 -13.01
CA MET A 505 -10.73 -8.60 -12.81
C MET A 505 -11.08 -10.09 -12.75
N ASN A 506 -10.79 -10.85 -13.81
CA ASN A 506 -11.28 -12.24 -13.98
C ASN A 506 -12.80 -12.38 -13.74
N GLY A 507 -13.59 -11.39 -14.17
CA GLY A 507 -15.04 -11.37 -13.98
C GLY A 507 -15.52 -10.88 -12.60
N ALA A 508 -14.63 -10.63 -11.64
CA ALA A 508 -15.00 -9.96 -10.39
C ALA A 508 -15.28 -8.47 -10.67
N PRO A 509 -16.42 -7.92 -10.22
CA PRO A 509 -16.86 -6.56 -10.56
C PRO A 509 -16.21 -5.51 -9.64
N VAL A 510 -14.87 -5.43 -9.66
CA VAL A 510 -14.08 -4.56 -8.77
C VAL A 510 -14.55 -3.11 -8.82
N GLY A 511 -14.73 -2.55 -10.02
CA GLY A 511 -15.17 -1.16 -10.18
C GLY A 511 -16.53 -0.86 -9.52
N ILE A 512 -17.46 -1.83 -9.57
CA ILE A 512 -18.80 -1.68 -8.95
C ILE A 512 -18.69 -1.76 -7.43
N GLU A 513 -17.97 -2.74 -6.90
CA GLU A 513 -17.80 -2.97 -5.46
C GLU A 513 -17.09 -1.80 -4.77
N THR A 514 -16.13 -1.15 -5.44
CA THR A 514 -15.45 0.04 -4.93
C THR A 514 -16.18 1.35 -5.22
N GLY A 515 -17.34 1.31 -5.88
CA GLY A 515 -18.10 2.50 -6.29
C GLY A 515 -17.38 3.40 -7.31
N ARG A 516 -16.37 2.89 -8.02
CA ARG A 516 -15.53 3.66 -8.94
C ARG A 516 -15.63 3.11 -10.36
N TYR A 517 -16.49 3.74 -11.17
CA TYR A 517 -16.73 3.37 -12.56
C TYR A 517 -17.26 4.54 -13.38
N SER A 518 -17.10 4.47 -14.71
CA SER A 518 -17.59 5.50 -15.64
C SER A 518 -19.10 5.74 -15.49
N PHE A 519 -19.49 7.02 -15.49
CA PHE A 519 -20.89 7.48 -15.38
C PHE A 519 -21.61 7.19 -14.06
N SER A 520 -20.91 6.77 -12.99
CA SER A 520 -21.52 6.46 -11.68
C SER A 520 -22.39 7.59 -11.13
N ARG A 521 -21.92 8.85 -11.22
CA ARG A 521 -22.67 10.06 -10.80
C ARG A 521 -24.02 10.23 -11.53
N ALA A 522 -24.09 9.88 -12.82
CA ALA A 522 -25.30 10.05 -13.62
C ALA A 522 -26.29 8.89 -13.48
N ILE A 523 -25.79 7.69 -13.17
CA ILE A 523 -26.59 6.46 -13.05
C ILE A 523 -27.29 6.37 -11.68
N GLY A 524 -26.94 7.23 -10.71
CA GLY A 524 -27.67 7.35 -9.45
C GLY A 524 -27.32 6.26 -8.42
N SER A 525 -26.06 5.85 -8.33
CA SER A 525 -25.59 5.13 -7.15
C SER A 525 -25.42 6.12 -6.00
N SER A 526 -26.47 6.27 -5.20
CA SER A 526 -26.36 6.87 -3.88
C SER A 526 -25.42 6.01 -3.02
N THR A 527 -24.21 6.50 -2.76
CA THR A 527 -23.51 6.10 -1.54
C THR A 527 -24.30 6.71 -0.37
N PRO A 528 -24.74 5.94 0.64
CA PRO A 528 -25.32 6.53 1.83
C PRO A 528 -24.21 7.28 2.59
N GLY A 529 -24.10 8.60 2.43
CA GLY A 529 -23.20 9.39 3.27
C GLY A 529 -22.86 10.81 2.81
N GLU A 530 -22.91 11.17 1.54
CA GLU A 530 -22.33 12.45 1.08
C GLU A 530 -23.33 13.59 0.83
N ASP A 531 -24.64 13.35 0.93
CA ASP A 531 -25.66 14.39 0.66
C ASP A 531 -26.16 15.13 1.91
N ALA A 532 -25.52 14.98 3.07
CA ALA A 532 -25.96 15.67 4.30
C ALA A 532 -25.33 17.07 4.51
N ASP A 533 -24.19 17.39 3.87
CA ASP A 533 -23.42 18.62 4.17
C ASP A 533 -23.39 19.66 3.04
N ARG A 534 -24.24 19.53 2.01
CA ARG A 534 -24.35 20.53 0.92
C ARG A 534 -25.64 21.34 0.90
N ALA A 535 -26.55 21.11 1.83
CA ALA A 535 -27.78 21.87 1.97
C ALA A 535 -27.64 22.95 3.05
N ASP A 536 -26.69 23.87 2.96
CA ASP A 536 -26.61 25.03 3.88
C ASP A 536 -25.75 26.21 3.34
N ASN A 537 -25.71 26.41 2.02
CA ASN A 537 -25.13 27.64 1.48
C ASN A 537 -25.84 28.10 0.19
N GLU A 538 -27.16 28.30 0.28
CA GLU A 538 -27.89 29.15 -0.66
C GLU A 538 -28.08 30.54 -0.04
N GLY A 539 -27.12 31.41 -0.33
CA GLY A 539 -27.17 32.83 -0.02
C GLY A 539 -26.78 33.67 -1.24
N GLU A 540 -27.75 34.40 -1.77
CA GLU A 540 -27.65 35.64 -2.56
C GLU A 540 -27.44 35.58 -4.11
N ASN A 541 -28.59 35.81 -4.76
CA ASN A 541 -28.89 36.56 -6.00
C ASN A 541 -28.30 36.16 -7.38
N PRO A 542 -29.15 36.08 -8.44
CA PRO A 542 -28.75 35.77 -9.80
C PRO A 542 -28.38 37.02 -10.60
N PRO A 543 -27.50 36.92 -11.62
CA PRO A 543 -27.58 37.80 -12.77
C PRO A 543 -27.86 37.04 -14.07
N ASP A 544 -28.97 37.46 -14.66
CA ASP A 544 -29.17 37.81 -16.07
C ASP A 544 -28.91 36.78 -17.17
N ARG A 545 -30.03 36.25 -17.67
CA ARG A 545 -30.15 35.66 -19.01
C ARG A 545 -30.19 36.78 -20.05
N SER A 546 -29.05 37.20 -20.58
CA SER A 546 -28.97 37.64 -21.98
C SER A 546 -27.52 37.85 -22.41
N LYS A 547 -26.98 36.89 -23.17
CA LYS A 547 -26.39 37.12 -24.51
C LYS A 547 -25.76 35.84 -25.07
N ASP A 548 -25.88 35.77 -26.38
CA ASP A 548 -25.12 34.94 -27.31
C ASP A 548 -25.60 33.51 -27.56
N ALA A 549 -26.64 33.46 -28.39
CA ALA A 549 -26.87 32.38 -29.34
C ALA A 549 -25.65 32.25 -30.29
N GLY A 550 -25.00 31.10 -30.19
CA GLY A 550 -23.88 30.66 -31.04
C GLY A 550 -23.56 29.21 -30.72
N GLY A 551 -24.59 28.36 -30.72
CA GLY A 551 -24.54 26.98 -30.22
C GLY A 551 -23.74 26.03 -31.11
N ALA A 552 -22.47 25.86 -30.77
CA ALA A 552 -21.72 24.61 -30.87
C ALA A 552 -20.61 24.66 -29.81
N SER A 553 -21.02 24.74 -28.53
CA SER A 553 -20.10 24.65 -27.41
C SER A 553 -19.64 23.21 -27.30
N ALA A 554 -18.34 23.01 -27.47
CA ALA A 554 -17.64 21.79 -27.14
C ALA A 554 -18.10 21.30 -25.76
N VAL A 555 -18.57 20.06 -25.74
CA VAL A 555 -18.85 19.30 -24.52
C VAL A 555 -17.70 19.53 -23.56
N GLU A 556 -18.02 20.13 -22.41
CA GLU A 556 -17.10 20.34 -21.31
C GLU A 556 -16.31 19.05 -21.06
N ALA A 557 -14.98 19.17 -21.11
CA ALA A 557 -14.07 18.07 -20.92
C ALA A 557 -14.21 17.49 -19.51
N GLY A 558 -15.03 16.44 -19.41
CA GLY A 558 -14.72 15.21 -18.68
C GLY A 558 -14.39 15.34 -17.20
N ASP A 559 -15.31 15.84 -16.38
CA ASP A 559 -15.26 15.67 -14.92
C ASP A 559 -15.85 14.31 -14.46
N GLY A 560 -15.68 13.29 -15.30
CA GLY A 560 -16.13 11.91 -15.06
C GLY A 560 -15.05 10.89 -15.46
N PRO A 561 -15.00 9.71 -14.82
CA PRO A 561 -13.98 8.67 -15.04
C PRO A 561 -14.11 7.92 -16.38
N GLY A 562 -14.41 8.62 -17.48
CA GLY A 562 -14.80 8.04 -18.77
C GLY A 562 -13.85 8.28 -19.95
N ASP A 563 -12.99 9.30 -19.93
CA ASP A 563 -12.07 9.62 -21.04
C ASP A 563 -10.63 9.15 -20.75
N GLY A 564 -9.90 8.78 -21.80
CA GLY A 564 -8.48 8.40 -21.75
C GLY A 564 -8.12 7.29 -22.74
N SER A 565 -6.85 7.00 -23.01
CA SER A 565 -6.34 6.16 -24.12
C SER A 565 -5.64 4.87 -23.66
N VAL A 566 -5.35 3.93 -24.56
CA VAL A 566 -4.42 2.81 -24.29
C VAL A 566 -3.57 2.48 -25.51
N MET A 567 -2.26 2.36 -25.28
CA MET A 567 -1.33 1.77 -26.25
C MET A 567 -1.05 0.33 -25.87
N ILE A 568 -1.20 -0.59 -26.82
CA ILE A 568 -0.90 -2.01 -26.63
C ILE A 568 0.13 -2.43 -27.69
N VAL A 569 1.23 -3.04 -27.26
CA VAL A 569 2.24 -3.62 -28.14
C VAL A 569 2.25 -5.12 -27.94
N VAL A 570 2.11 -5.89 -29.02
CA VAL A 570 2.11 -7.35 -29.02
C VAL A 570 3.31 -7.86 -29.82
N ALA A 571 4.14 -8.69 -29.20
CA ALA A 571 5.26 -9.35 -29.87
C ALA A 571 5.01 -10.86 -29.93
N THR A 572 5.56 -11.53 -30.94
CA THR A 572 5.59 -12.99 -31.00
C THR A 572 6.80 -13.47 -31.77
N ASP A 573 7.31 -14.66 -31.45
CA ASP A 573 8.32 -15.38 -32.23
C ASP A 573 7.68 -16.37 -33.23
N ALA A 574 6.35 -16.36 -33.37
CA ALA A 574 5.67 -17.11 -34.43
C ALA A 574 5.92 -16.43 -35.80
N PRO A 575 6.22 -17.20 -36.87
CA PRO A 575 6.49 -16.64 -38.18
C PRO A 575 5.19 -16.21 -38.87
N LEU A 576 4.80 -14.95 -38.65
CA LEU A 576 3.54 -14.37 -39.14
C LEU A 576 3.79 -13.26 -40.17
N SER A 577 2.95 -13.21 -41.21
CA SER A 577 2.83 -12.04 -42.09
C SER A 577 2.15 -10.87 -41.38
N ASP A 578 2.28 -9.67 -41.92
CA ASP A 578 1.56 -8.46 -41.50
C ASP A 578 0.04 -8.68 -41.46
N ARG A 579 -0.55 -9.37 -42.45
CA ARG A 579 -1.97 -9.74 -42.44
C ARG A 579 -2.35 -10.54 -41.19
N ASN A 580 -1.54 -11.53 -40.81
CA ASN A 580 -1.81 -12.36 -39.64
C ASN A 580 -1.48 -11.64 -38.33
N LEU A 581 -0.51 -10.72 -38.33
CA LEU A 581 -0.24 -9.82 -37.22
C LEU A 581 -1.38 -8.83 -37.00
N GLU A 582 -2.06 -8.34 -38.04
CA GLU A 582 -3.24 -7.49 -37.88
C GLU A 582 -4.38 -8.27 -37.21
N ARG A 583 -4.55 -9.55 -37.59
CA ARG A 583 -5.52 -10.44 -36.94
C ARG A 583 -5.17 -10.67 -35.48
N LEU A 584 -3.90 -10.83 -35.14
CA LEU A 584 -3.41 -10.94 -33.77
C LEU A 584 -3.67 -9.65 -32.98
N ALA A 585 -3.34 -8.49 -33.56
CA ALA A 585 -3.57 -7.17 -32.97
C ALA A 585 -5.04 -6.93 -32.61
N ARG A 586 -5.97 -7.34 -33.49
CA ARG A 586 -7.43 -7.30 -33.22
C ARG A 586 -7.85 -8.08 -31.98
N ARG A 587 -7.07 -9.10 -31.56
CA ARG A 587 -7.38 -9.92 -30.37
C ARG A 587 -6.98 -9.24 -29.08
N ALA A 588 -5.93 -8.42 -29.09
CA ALA A 588 -5.55 -7.65 -27.90
C ALA A 588 -6.69 -6.73 -27.43
N VAL A 589 -7.49 -6.17 -28.35
CA VAL A 589 -8.70 -5.39 -28.02
C VAL A 589 -9.74 -6.22 -27.26
N MET A 590 -9.82 -7.53 -27.50
CA MET A 590 -10.70 -8.41 -26.71
C MET A 590 -10.19 -8.58 -25.28
N GLY A 591 -8.86 -8.63 -25.08
CA GLY A 591 -8.25 -8.62 -23.75
C GLY A 591 -8.55 -7.32 -23.00
N LEU A 592 -8.39 -6.18 -23.69
CA LEU A 592 -8.80 -4.86 -23.18
C LEU A 592 -10.28 -4.83 -22.76
N ALA A 593 -11.18 -5.34 -23.59
CA ALA A 593 -12.62 -5.38 -23.29
C ALA A 593 -12.95 -6.21 -22.03
N ARG A 594 -12.25 -7.33 -21.78
CA ARG A 594 -12.45 -8.16 -20.59
C ARG A 594 -12.15 -7.46 -19.26
N THR A 595 -11.30 -6.43 -19.31
CA THR A 595 -11.00 -5.58 -18.15
C THR A 595 -12.10 -4.56 -17.85
N GLY A 596 -13.09 -4.41 -18.75
CA GLY A 596 -14.21 -3.49 -18.59
C GLY A 596 -14.12 -2.19 -19.38
N SER A 597 -13.19 -2.10 -20.34
CA SER A 597 -13.17 -1.02 -21.33
C SER A 597 -14.38 -1.11 -22.26
N PHE A 598 -14.92 0.05 -22.64
CA PHE A 598 -15.95 0.18 -23.67
C PHE A 598 -15.48 1.08 -24.84
N ALA A 599 -14.19 1.40 -24.90
CA ALA A 599 -13.58 2.27 -25.91
C ALA A 599 -14.35 3.60 -26.06
N SER A 600 -14.28 4.44 -25.02
CA SER A 600 -15.01 5.70 -24.98
C SER A 600 -14.62 6.63 -26.14
N ASN A 601 -15.46 7.60 -26.47
CA ASN A 601 -15.22 8.49 -27.62
C ASN A 601 -13.85 9.20 -27.53
N GLY A 602 -13.45 9.66 -26.34
CA GLY A 602 -12.16 10.31 -26.09
C GLY A 602 -10.97 9.35 -25.97
N SER A 603 -11.14 8.05 -26.26
CA SER A 603 -10.14 6.99 -26.03
C SER A 603 -9.32 6.65 -27.25
N GLY A 604 -8.02 6.93 -27.25
CA GLY A 604 -7.12 6.46 -28.30
C GLY A 604 -6.68 5.02 -28.03
N ASP A 605 -7.31 4.03 -28.67
CA ASP A 605 -7.05 2.62 -28.42
C ASP A 605 -6.34 1.97 -29.61
N TYR A 606 -5.04 1.77 -29.48
CA TYR A 606 -4.18 1.31 -30.56
C TYR A 606 -3.44 0.02 -30.17
N VAL A 607 -3.30 -0.87 -31.15
CA VAL A 607 -2.50 -2.08 -31.02
C VAL A 607 -1.45 -2.13 -32.12
N ILE A 608 -0.18 -2.28 -31.75
CA ILE A 608 0.94 -2.55 -32.66
C ILE A 608 1.34 -4.02 -32.44
N ALA A 609 1.30 -4.85 -33.47
CA ALA A 609 1.74 -6.24 -33.40
C ALA A 609 2.92 -6.49 -34.34
N PHE A 610 3.95 -7.19 -33.89
CA PHE A 610 5.10 -7.57 -34.72
C PHE A 610 5.59 -8.99 -34.42
N SER A 611 6.31 -9.59 -35.39
CA SER A 611 6.97 -10.89 -35.21
C SER A 611 8.49 -10.77 -35.24
N THR A 612 9.18 -11.44 -34.33
CA THR A 612 10.65 -11.48 -34.26
C THR A 612 11.27 -12.65 -35.02
N ALA A 613 10.44 -13.55 -35.54
CA ALA A 613 10.85 -14.75 -36.26
C ALA A 613 11.77 -14.40 -37.45
N GLU A 614 12.92 -15.07 -37.53
CA GLU A 614 13.94 -14.79 -38.54
C GLU A 614 13.46 -15.13 -39.95
N GLU A 615 12.58 -16.13 -40.06
CA GLU A 615 12.02 -16.65 -41.31
C GLU A 615 11.12 -15.65 -42.06
N VAL A 616 10.63 -14.62 -41.34
CA VAL A 616 9.76 -13.57 -41.90
C VAL A 616 10.39 -12.18 -41.82
N ARG A 617 11.68 -12.08 -41.43
CA ARG A 617 12.41 -10.81 -41.40
C ARG A 617 12.53 -10.19 -42.78
N ARG A 618 12.55 -8.87 -42.80
CA ARG A 618 12.50 -8.07 -44.02
C ARG A 618 13.75 -7.22 -44.20
N LEU A 619 14.81 -7.86 -44.72
CA LEU A 619 16.10 -7.19 -44.95
C LEU A 619 16.00 -6.09 -46.01
N ALA A 620 16.58 -4.91 -45.79
CA ALA A 620 16.41 -3.76 -46.69
C ALA A 620 16.83 -4.02 -48.16
N GLN A 621 17.79 -4.92 -48.41
CA GLN A 621 18.40 -5.13 -49.74
C GLN A 621 17.84 -6.33 -50.54
N ALA A 622 16.86 -7.06 -50.02
CA ALA A 622 16.38 -8.29 -50.66
C ALA A 622 15.25 -8.03 -51.68
N GLY A 623 15.43 -8.51 -52.92
CA GLY A 623 14.47 -8.36 -54.02
C GLY A 623 13.24 -9.28 -53.92
N VAL A 624 13.37 -10.54 -54.32
CA VAL A 624 12.32 -11.58 -54.13
C VAL A 624 12.67 -12.42 -52.91
N ARG A 625 11.67 -12.76 -52.09
CA ARG A 625 11.85 -13.52 -50.86
C ARG A 625 10.88 -14.67 -50.79
N GLU A 626 11.39 -15.82 -50.40
CA GLU A 626 10.58 -16.93 -49.91
C GLU A 626 10.50 -16.79 -48.39
N VAL A 627 9.28 -16.79 -47.85
CA VAL A 627 9.02 -16.67 -46.42
C VAL A 627 8.23 -17.89 -45.95
N ALA A 628 8.66 -18.50 -44.86
CA ALA A 628 7.90 -19.56 -44.20
C ALA A 628 6.90 -18.91 -43.26
N GLU A 629 5.61 -18.95 -43.60
CA GLU A 629 4.55 -18.39 -42.76
C GLU A 629 3.74 -19.50 -42.07
N LEU A 630 3.39 -19.27 -40.81
CA LEU A 630 2.47 -20.13 -40.08
C LEU A 630 1.08 -20.17 -40.74
N GLY A 631 0.60 -21.37 -41.04
CA GLY A 631 -0.72 -21.57 -41.62
C GLY A 631 -1.86 -21.10 -40.72
N ASN A 632 -2.93 -20.57 -41.33
CA ASN A 632 -4.07 -19.99 -40.61
C ASN A 632 -4.75 -20.93 -39.58
N GLY A 633 -4.66 -22.25 -39.76
CA GLY A 633 -5.21 -23.22 -38.82
C GLY A 633 -4.52 -23.21 -37.45
N ALA A 634 -3.24 -22.81 -37.40
CA ALA A 634 -2.45 -22.78 -36.17
C ALA A 634 -2.52 -21.43 -35.41
N THR A 635 -3.09 -20.37 -36.01
CA THR A 635 -3.12 -19.04 -35.38
C THR A 635 -4.11 -18.92 -34.21
N GLY A 636 -5.02 -19.88 -34.04
CA GLY A 636 -6.05 -19.83 -33.00
C GLY A 636 -5.47 -19.77 -31.58
N ALA A 637 -4.40 -20.53 -31.32
CA ALA A 637 -3.72 -20.52 -30.03
C ALA A 637 -3.01 -19.19 -29.76
N LEU A 638 -2.36 -18.60 -30.78
CA LEU A 638 -1.74 -17.28 -30.69
C LEU A 638 -2.77 -16.18 -30.39
N PHE A 639 -3.98 -16.29 -30.94
CA PHE A 639 -5.07 -15.36 -30.64
C PHE A 639 -5.50 -15.42 -29.17
N MET A 640 -5.65 -16.62 -28.60
CA MET A 640 -5.93 -16.79 -27.17
C MET A 640 -4.81 -16.20 -26.32
N ALA A 641 -3.55 -16.50 -26.68
CA ALA A 641 -2.37 -15.98 -26.00
C ALA A 641 -2.34 -14.45 -25.98
N ALA A 642 -2.65 -13.77 -27.11
CA ALA A 642 -2.71 -12.31 -27.17
C ALA A 642 -3.83 -11.71 -26.30
N VAL A 643 -5.00 -12.36 -26.23
CA VAL A 643 -6.10 -11.94 -25.33
C VAL A 643 -5.65 -12.02 -23.87
N GLU A 644 -5.14 -13.18 -23.45
CA GLU A 644 -4.75 -13.44 -22.07
C GLU A 644 -3.57 -12.57 -21.62
N ALA A 645 -2.54 -12.43 -22.47
CA ALA A 645 -1.39 -11.57 -22.18
C ALA A 645 -1.80 -10.10 -22.08
N THR A 646 -2.73 -9.62 -22.92
CA THR A 646 -3.18 -8.22 -22.85
C THR A 646 -4.00 -7.96 -21.59
N GLU A 647 -4.94 -8.86 -21.27
CA GLU A 647 -5.77 -8.78 -20.06
C GLU A 647 -4.91 -8.76 -18.79
N GLU A 648 -3.93 -9.66 -18.69
CA GLU A 648 -3.03 -9.73 -17.54
C GLU A 648 -2.05 -8.53 -17.48
N ALA A 649 -1.55 -8.04 -18.61
CA ALA A 649 -0.68 -6.87 -18.66
C ALA A 649 -1.38 -5.62 -18.09
N ILE A 650 -2.67 -5.43 -18.38
CA ILE A 650 -3.47 -4.35 -17.80
C ILE A 650 -3.63 -4.51 -16.28
N TYR A 651 -3.90 -5.73 -15.81
CA TYR A 651 -3.97 -5.99 -14.37
C TYR A 651 -2.63 -5.71 -13.68
N ASN A 652 -1.52 -6.13 -14.28
CA ASN A 652 -0.19 -5.84 -13.75
C ASN A 652 0.08 -4.34 -13.72
N SER A 653 -0.31 -3.59 -14.75
CA SER A 653 -0.21 -2.12 -14.74
C SER A 653 -0.89 -1.49 -13.51
N LEU A 654 -2.16 -1.83 -13.27
CA LEU A 654 -2.94 -1.31 -12.14
C LEU A 654 -2.41 -1.76 -10.77
N LEU A 655 -2.02 -3.03 -10.66
CA LEU A 655 -1.53 -3.59 -9.41
C LEU A 655 -0.15 -3.02 -9.06
N LYS A 656 0.71 -2.76 -10.05
CA LYS A 656 2.06 -2.20 -9.86
C LYS A 656 2.08 -0.67 -9.70
N ALA A 657 1.09 0.03 -10.25
CA ALA A 657 0.97 1.48 -10.15
C ALA A 657 0.84 1.97 -8.70
N ARG A 658 1.54 3.07 -8.37
CA ARG A 658 1.56 3.69 -7.02
C ARG A 658 0.79 5.00 -7.00
N THR A 659 0.26 5.41 -5.84
CA THR A 659 -0.36 6.72 -5.72
C THR A 659 0.65 7.78 -6.16
N THR A 660 0.22 8.70 -7.03
CA THR A 660 1.08 9.72 -7.61
C THR A 660 0.45 11.08 -7.40
N SER A 661 1.27 12.05 -7.02
CA SER A 661 0.87 13.41 -6.70
C SER A 661 1.61 14.42 -7.54
N THR A 662 0.94 15.54 -7.77
CA THR A 662 1.47 16.83 -8.20
C THR A 662 1.03 17.89 -7.18
N ASP A 663 1.50 19.12 -7.34
CA ASP A 663 1.05 20.28 -6.55
C ASP A 663 -0.47 20.49 -6.60
N THR A 664 -1.13 20.02 -7.66
CA THR A 664 -2.55 20.31 -7.96
C THR A 664 -3.45 19.09 -7.86
N ARG A 665 -2.91 17.88 -7.93
CA ARG A 665 -3.72 16.66 -8.01
C ARG A 665 -2.99 15.46 -7.43
N THR A 666 -3.73 14.63 -6.69
CA THR A 666 -3.29 13.28 -6.34
C THR A 666 -4.22 12.26 -6.97
N VAL A 667 -3.66 11.18 -7.52
CA VAL A 667 -4.40 10.03 -8.04
C VAL A 667 -3.98 8.79 -7.29
N GLU A 668 -4.94 8.19 -6.60
CA GLU A 668 -4.74 6.99 -5.80
C GLU A 668 -4.46 5.74 -6.64
N ALA A 669 -3.54 4.91 -6.17
CA ALA A 669 -3.38 3.55 -6.66
C ALA A 669 -4.62 2.68 -6.36
N LEU A 670 -4.74 1.56 -7.07
CA LEU A 670 -5.76 0.56 -6.78
C LEU A 670 -5.59 0.05 -5.33
N PRO A 671 -6.65 0.08 -4.49
CA PRO A 671 -6.57 -0.34 -3.09
C PRO A 671 -6.42 -1.86 -3.01
N LEU A 672 -5.19 -2.33 -2.74
CA LEU A 672 -4.84 -3.75 -2.87
C LEU A 672 -5.64 -4.64 -1.92
N ASP A 673 -5.74 -4.29 -0.64
CA ASP A 673 -6.42 -5.12 0.36
C ASP A 673 -7.90 -5.28 0.07
N GLU A 674 -8.57 -4.18 -0.30
CA GLU A 674 -9.98 -4.17 -0.69
C GLU A 674 -10.18 -4.97 -2.00
N THR A 675 -9.32 -4.74 -3.00
CA THR A 675 -9.38 -5.47 -4.28
C THR A 675 -9.22 -6.97 -4.05
N ILE A 676 -8.22 -7.40 -3.28
CA ILE A 676 -7.99 -8.82 -2.97
C ILE A 676 -9.20 -9.41 -2.22
N ALA A 677 -9.81 -8.67 -1.29
CA ALA A 677 -11.01 -9.11 -0.59
C ALA A 677 -12.20 -9.30 -1.55
N ILE A 678 -12.38 -8.39 -2.53
CA ILE A 678 -13.37 -8.52 -3.60
C ILE A 678 -13.07 -9.75 -4.46
N LEU A 679 -11.83 -9.91 -4.95
CA LEU A 679 -11.42 -11.05 -5.78
C LEU A 679 -11.67 -12.38 -5.08
N ARG A 680 -11.37 -12.49 -3.78
CA ARG A 680 -11.68 -13.69 -2.97
C ARG A 680 -13.17 -13.96 -2.89
N ARG A 681 -13.98 -12.93 -2.61
CA ARG A 681 -15.44 -13.05 -2.48
C ARG A 681 -16.10 -13.60 -3.76
N TYR A 682 -15.57 -13.20 -4.92
CA TYR A 682 -16.08 -13.62 -6.22
C TYR A 682 -15.35 -14.86 -6.80
N GLY A 683 -14.46 -15.50 -6.04
CA GLY A 683 -13.76 -16.71 -6.48
C GLY A 683 -12.81 -16.48 -7.67
N ALA A 684 -12.29 -15.26 -7.83
CA ALA A 684 -11.42 -14.87 -8.94
C ALA A 684 -9.93 -15.19 -8.70
N LEU A 685 -9.54 -15.55 -7.47
CA LEU A 685 -8.19 -16.00 -7.13
C LEU A 685 -8.09 -17.53 -7.19
N GLY A 686 -7.01 -18.06 -7.77
CA GLY A 686 -6.71 -19.48 -7.77
C GLY A 686 -6.32 -19.96 -6.38
N GLY A 687 -7.03 -20.96 -5.84
CA GLY A 687 -6.75 -21.50 -4.51
C GLY A 687 -7.85 -22.32 -3.84
N GLU A 688 -9.09 -22.29 -4.34
CA GLU A 688 -10.17 -23.18 -3.87
C GLU A 688 -10.96 -23.75 -5.06
N ARG A 689 -10.49 -24.88 -5.60
CA ARG A 689 -11.33 -25.88 -6.29
C ARG A 689 -10.96 -27.27 -5.84
#